data_AF-A0A7S3EF87-F1
#
_entry.id   AF-A0A7S3EF87-F1
#
_cell.length_a   1.000
_cell.length_b   1.000
_cell.length_c   1.000
_cell.angle_alpha   90.00
_cell.angle_beta   90.00
_cell.angle_gamma   90.00
#
_symmetry.space_group_name_H-M   'P 1'
#
loop_
_entity.id
_entity.type
_entity.pdbx_description
1 polymer ?
#
loop_
_entity_poly.entity_id
_entity_poly.type
_entity_poly.pdbx_seq_one_letter_code
_entity_poly.pdbx_strand_id
1 'polypeptide(L)'
;VRCSKAMDCGRKAAEETIMEDVSNEEDEESTGVEDESEAFADQHEQVDSRSAYEADVGIFEKIRLENFMSHHLFEFVFGSNVNIICGQNGSGKSAIIAALQIGLGARTSSADRGKSVSSYVRNGASSGTIKIQIRNRKVGEVDNRYNPHLYGDSIIVERKLVRTGSGGGWTFRDRNDRKVKLQGIAPREELTRILDHFNLRVENPIAVLTQQKSKQFLSSGKDTDRYKFFMEATGLQQVKSELIAIARVKTEISQILDKKKSFVEEIEKGLAELKKRYDLAQEMSTLEGRIEELESLWAWTLVAEEEDTLEKHKEQVKIFEERIQEHQNNTEICELEVQRSRAQVDSLNEEINTATQKIRAQTQKMNSTRTELRSLKQEISIQGKEINACDSAIRDAARRASKLEDDLRAARAKHEQGNSALHDIEKDLEEKQAEKRRSEANVEAMEAELAKLVEQLHRVRDDMQGVDREIQKSGVHEDRARSEAQQYQKSQGNSLSKWGRHILELQSKIDKAFDEGKFKKKPIGPVGAYVNVKEEEWARAIQHCLGSTLSAYLVDNSHDQGVLRKLVPQRSYQAIIQTQFDARYDIPKSARAPHGLYAVMDAITVSEDPVFNVLIDQGEIEKQILVKSHSEATMYAEREHPNIRKCWLPDGSQMYTRNSAAVYRSGERHLPVLLAQDMTDQINALLSRADDLAREGNELRARKSSIQRERDDLSQKELTLTRGSRDTRKRISQLDFDISRLQSTIEERSSEFDSSSWDAQIAQTREDAEEQGRKKEDLTKKIGDLKEAMSETNDTLDNDKDLLQSLGDELEDLKRNLDESSDAYRKAVASSSQGKARTEKLKAMKDDAMQALQSFEEKLQKEIESAMQLAPERIYRGQKTSSQLESDIKRLKAKLRGEQERHAGRSLLEIEKEYIEAKQRKAKNDHDLRKMDEHLRRVHTGYSARKKKYLRMRHQTKVETNVHFKYFMAKRRHMGELIFDDKGGENGEGTLRLNVAMSNHKKKDGGRYRTGEMTGLSGGERNYTTFCFMLALGESINVPVRIMDEFDVFMDAQNRRSCYETLIDVSKDMPGRQFVFVSPLELPNVQASLRVKIQKLAPPGMHQRRLKQHSPVKRIYVDENSCRNLFRTCTERPGVRQQYLEEFVNVST
;
A
#
# COMPACT_ATOMS: atom_id res chain seq x y z
N VAL A 1 40.16 -38.51 4.26
CA VAL A 1 39.59 -39.31 5.38
C VAL A 1 38.39 -38.55 5.95
N ARG A 2 37.20 -39.17 5.81
CA ARG A 2 35.87 -38.85 6.38
C ARG A 2 35.24 -37.46 6.16
N CYS A 3 34.10 -37.54 5.46
CA CYS A 3 33.09 -36.56 5.13
C CYS A 3 32.02 -36.44 6.22
N SER A 4 31.28 -35.31 6.20
CA SER A 4 29.84 -35.17 6.47
C SER A 4 29.25 -35.63 7.82
N LYS A 5 28.75 -34.66 8.61
CA LYS A 5 27.40 -34.62 9.24
C LYS A 5 27.37 -33.58 10.37
N ALA A 6 26.60 -32.50 10.20
CA ALA A 6 25.80 -31.82 11.24
C ALA A 6 25.18 -30.52 10.70
N MET A 7 24.39 -30.62 9.62
CA MET A 7 23.13 -29.87 9.55
C MET A 7 22.10 -30.73 10.28
N ASP A 8 21.72 -30.33 11.50
CA ASP A 8 20.45 -30.63 12.19
C ASP A 8 20.65 -30.42 13.70
N CYS A 9 20.28 -29.24 14.20
CA CYS A 9 19.76 -29.03 15.56
C CYS A 9 19.37 -27.56 15.72
N GLY A 10 18.38 -27.14 14.95
CA GLY A 10 17.77 -25.82 15.01
C GLY A 10 16.26 -25.89 14.89
N ARG A 11 15.63 -26.92 15.48
CA ARG A 11 14.18 -27.13 15.60
C ARG A 11 13.93 -28.13 16.72
N LYS A 12 13.75 -27.66 17.96
CA LYS A 12 13.09 -28.36 19.08
C LYS A 12 13.06 -27.44 20.29
N ALA A 13 11.93 -26.74 20.46
CA ALA A 13 11.34 -26.17 21.68
C ALA A 13 10.45 -24.97 21.32
N ALA A 14 9.46 -25.21 20.45
CA ALA A 14 8.37 -24.28 20.17
C ALA A 14 7.23 -25.10 19.56
N GLU A 15 6.42 -25.71 20.43
CA GLU A 15 5.07 -26.24 20.12
C GLU A 15 4.45 -26.75 21.44
N GLU A 16 3.99 -25.81 22.27
CA GLU A 16 2.88 -26.06 23.18
C GLU A 16 1.83 -24.99 22.89
N THR A 17 0.92 -25.39 22.02
CA THR A 17 -0.23 -24.60 21.57
C THR A 17 -1.31 -24.67 22.64
N ILE A 18 -1.49 -23.58 23.38
CA ILE A 18 -2.74 -23.32 24.10
C ILE A 18 -3.74 -22.86 23.04
N MET A 19 -4.65 -23.76 22.66
CA MET A 19 -5.91 -23.40 22.01
C MET A 19 -6.81 -22.81 23.10
N GLU A 20 -6.90 -21.48 23.16
CA GLU A 20 -8.00 -20.80 23.82
C GLU A 20 -8.94 -20.23 22.76
N ASP A 21 -10.18 -20.70 22.84
CA ASP A 21 -11.32 -20.35 22.02
C ASP A 21 -11.58 -18.84 22.03
N VAL A 22 -11.67 -18.27 20.83
CA VAL A 22 -12.21 -16.93 20.59
C VAL A 22 -13.68 -17.11 20.24
N SER A 23 -14.54 -17.11 21.26
CA SER A 23 -15.97 -16.87 21.07
C SER A 23 -16.24 -15.37 21.03
N ASN A 24 -17.00 -14.97 20.01
CA ASN A 24 -17.63 -13.66 19.90
C ASN A 24 -18.64 -13.52 21.04
N GLU A 25 -18.50 -12.48 21.86
CA GLU A 25 -19.58 -11.97 22.70
C GLU A 25 -19.96 -10.61 22.13
N GLU A 26 -21.17 -10.56 21.61
CA GLU A 26 -21.88 -9.35 21.20
C GLU A 26 -22.33 -8.59 22.46
N ASP A 27 -22.32 -7.26 22.33
CA ASP A 27 -22.71 -6.31 23.36
C ASP A 27 -24.23 -6.43 23.67
N GLU A 28 -24.59 -6.80 24.90
CA GLU A 28 -25.91 -6.48 25.48
C GLU A 28 -25.74 -5.83 26.86
N GLU A 29 -25.96 -4.52 26.91
CA GLU A 29 -26.23 -3.78 28.14
C GLU A 29 -27.61 -4.20 28.66
N SER A 30 -27.67 -4.97 29.75
CA SER A 30 -28.89 -5.10 30.55
C SER A 30 -28.60 -4.81 32.02
N THR A 31 -29.27 -3.80 32.54
CA THR A 31 -29.30 -3.41 33.95
C THR A 31 -30.16 -4.40 34.73
N GLY A 32 -29.54 -5.20 35.60
CA GLY A 32 -30.22 -6.04 36.58
C GLY A 32 -29.34 -6.19 37.80
N VAL A 33 -29.64 -5.43 38.85
CA VAL A 33 -29.01 -5.55 40.18
C VAL A 33 -29.90 -6.49 40.98
N GLU A 34 -29.47 -7.72 41.22
CA GLU A 34 -30.07 -8.59 42.25
C GLU A 34 -29.06 -9.66 42.73
N ASP A 35 -28.78 -9.58 44.03
CA ASP A 35 -28.21 -10.55 44.99
C ASP A 35 -27.16 -11.61 44.58
N GLU A 36 -25.88 -11.21 44.64
CA GLU A 36 -24.72 -12.12 44.80
C GLU A 36 -23.97 -11.86 46.13
N SER A 37 -24.69 -11.80 47.26
CA SER A 37 -24.07 -11.55 48.58
C SER A 37 -23.93 -12.77 49.49
N GLU A 38 -24.44 -13.96 49.11
CA GLU A 38 -24.47 -15.12 50.01
C GLU A 38 -23.52 -16.29 49.63
N ALA A 39 -22.83 -16.27 48.49
CA ALA A 39 -22.04 -17.42 48.03
C ALA A 39 -20.56 -17.48 48.51
N PHE A 40 -20.07 -16.47 49.26
CA PHE A 40 -18.65 -16.43 49.71
C PHE A 40 -18.43 -16.79 51.19
N ALA A 41 -19.49 -17.16 51.92
CA ALA A 41 -19.37 -17.55 53.33
C ALA A 41 -18.88 -19.00 53.54
N ASP A 42 -19.03 -19.88 52.54
CA ASP A 42 -18.90 -21.34 52.72
C ASP A 42 -17.56 -21.97 52.24
N GLN A 43 -16.51 -21.19 52.01
CA GLN A 43 -15.17 -21.74 51.69
C GLN A 43 -14.12 -21.57 52.80
N HIS A 44 -14.54 -21.18 54.00
CA HIS A 44 -13.66 -21.11 55.17
C HIS A 44 -14.02 -22.13 56.25
N GLU A 45 -14.06 -23.41 55.89
CA GLU A 45 -14.01 -24.50 56.87
C GLU A 45 -12.75 -25.35 56.73
N GLN A 46 -11.98 -25.35 57.83
CA GLN A 46 -10.94 -26.28 58.26
C GLN A 46 -9.75 -26.55 57.30
N VAL A 47 -8.71 -25.73 57.44
CA VAL A 47 -7.32 -26.21 57.33
C VAL A 47 -6.63 -26.02 58.67
N ASP A 48 -6.91 -26.95 59.58
CA ASP A 48 -6.16 -27.09 60.83
C ASP A 48 -4.96 -28.02 60.54
N SER A 49 -3.84 -27.46 60.11
CA SER A 49 -2.55 -28.17 60.14
C SER A 49 -1.40 -27.22 60.49
N ARG A 50 -0.76 -27.55 61.62
CA ARG A 50 0.38 -26.85 62.21
C ARG A 50 1.64 -27.06 61.36
N SER A 51 1.98 -26.10 60.50
CA SER A 51 3.38 -25.81 60.15
C SER A 51 3.55 -24.37 59.65
N ALA A 52 4.60 -23.71 60.13
CA ALA A 52 4.93 -22.31 59.87
C ALA A 52 5.26 -22.02 58.39
N TYR A 53 4.41 -21.28 57.70
CA TYR A 53 4.81 -20.59 56.46
C TYR A 53 5.35 -19.21 56.84
N GLU A 54 6.65 -18.96 56.65
CA GLU A 54 7.24 -17.62 56.56
C GLU A 54 7.36 -17.25 55.07
N ALA A 55 7.49 -15.96 54.73
CA ALA A 55 7.81 -15.57 53.36
C ALA A 55 9.17 -16.13 52.89
N ASP A 56 9.16 -16.84 51.76
CA ASP A 56 10.31 -17.56 51.20
C ASP A 56 11.41 -16.60 50.72
N VAL A 57 11.02 -15.55 49.99
CA VAL A 57 11.91 -14.58 49.34
C VAL A 57 11.33 -13.15 49.35
N GLY A 58 12.18 -12.15 49.10
CA GLY A 58 11.72 -10.78 48.81
C GLY A 58 11.33 -9.92 50.02
N ILE A 59 11.53 -10.39 51.25
CA ILE A 59 11.34 -9.59 52.48
C ILE A 59 12.65 -8.97 52.97
N PHE A 60 12.56 -7.89 53.74
CA PHE A 60 13.73 -7.26 54.35
C PHE A 60 14.16 -8.02 55.60
N GLU A 61 15.46 -8.32 55.73
CA GLU A 61 16.02 -8.98 56.93
C GLU A 61 16.72 -7.95 57.83
N LYS A 62 17.53 -7.07 57.22
CA LYS A 62 18.35 -6.11 57.96
C LYS A 62 18.57 -4.84 57.14
N ILE A 63 18.62 -3.70 57.82
CA ILE A 63 19.10 -2.43 57.26
C ILE A 63 20.23 -1.87 58.11
N ARG A 64 21.28 -1.37 57.46
CA ARG A 64 22.44 -0.71 58.07
C ARG A 64 22.70 0.61 57.37
N LEU A 65 22.79 1.67 58.15
CA LEU A 65 22.96 3.05 57.70
C LEU A 65 24.24 3.63 58.31
N GLU A 66 25.09 4.20 57.47
CA GLU A 66 26.33 4.87 57.86
C GLU A 66 26.31 6.32 57.38
N ASN A 67 26.56 7.27 58.28
CA ASN A 67 26.53 8.72 58.01
C ASN A 67 25.27 9.17 57.24
N PHE A 68 24.12 8.67 57.64
CA PHE A 68 22.83 8.91 57.01
C PHE A 68 21.93 9.74 57.93
N MET A 69 21.44 10.88 57.43
CA MET A 69 20.64 11.86 58.18
C MET A 69 21.28 12.22 59.53
N SER A 70 20.60 12.00 60.66
CA SER A 70 21.11 12.28 62.01
C SER A 70 22.00 11.17 62.58
N HIS A 71 22.19 10.04 61.87
CA HIS A 71 22.82 8.83 62.40
C HIS A 71 24.25 8.64 61.86
N HIS A 72 25.20 8.39 62.76
CA HIS A 72 26.56 7.99 62.38
C HIS A 72 26.62 6.54 61.90
N LEU A 73 26.03 5.66 62.70
CA LEU A 73 25.85 4.24 62.42
C LEU A 73 24.50 3.85 63.04
N PHE A 74 23.64 3.22 62.25
CA PHE A 74 22.34 2.74 62.69
C PHE A 74 22.06 1.39 62.04
N GLU A 75 21.71 0.39 62.85
CA GLU A 75 21.34 -0.94 62.37
C GLU A 75 19.96 -1.32 62.91
N PHE A 76 19.15 -1.93 62.06
CA PHE A 76 17.82 -2.42 62.41
C PHE A 76 17.56 -3.78 61.75
N VAL A 77 17.03 -4.73 62.52
CA VAL A 77 16.73 -6.09 62.07
C VAL A 77 15.22 -6.30 62.05
N PHE A 78 14.68 -6.63 60.87
CA PHE A 78 13.26 -6.88 60.68
C PHE A 78 12.90 -8.32 61.14
N GLY A 79 11.64 -8.53 61.49
CA GLY A 79 10.99 -9.83 61.65
C GLY A 79 10.30 -10.26 60.36
N SER A 80 9.93 -11.53 60.26
CA SER A 80 9.46 -12.17 59.02
C SER A 80 8.06 -11.73 58.56
N ASN A 81 7.18 -11.30 59.47
CA ASN A 81 5.80 -10.91 59.16
C ASN A 81 5.49 -9.48 59.63
N VAL A 82 5.01 -9.24 60.86
CA VAL A 82 4.65 -7.90 61.35
C VAL A 82 5.79 -7.27 62.15
N ASN A 83 6.14 -6.04 61.81
CA ASN A 83 7.13 -5.20 62.47
C ASN A 83 6.49 -3.90 62.93
N ILE A 84 6.42 -3.67 64.24
CA ILE A 84 5.91 -2.42 64.81
C ILE A 84 7.06 -1.64 65.42
N ILE A 85 7.33 -0.45 64.88
CA ILE A 85 8.44 0.42 65.27
C ILE A 85 7.89 1.66 65.97
N CYS A 86 8.20 1.80 67.25
CA CYS A 86 7.76 2.92 68.09
C CYS A 86 8.94 3.72 68.62
N GLY A 87 8.75 4.99 68.97
CA GLY A 87 9.83 5.81 69.54
C GLY A 87 9.50 7.30 69.54
N GLN A 88 10.24 8.10 70.30
CA GLN A 88 10.08 9.56 70.29
C GLN A 88 10.47 10.16 68.92
N ASN A 89 9.98 11.37 68.63
CA ASN A 89 10.37 12.08 67.40
C ASN A 89 11.89 12.26 67.35
N GLY A 90 12.49 12.00 66.18
CA GLY A 90 13.95 12.07 65.99
C GLY A 90 14.74 10.81 66.37
N SER A 91 14.09 9.73 66.86
CA SER A 91 14.74 8.44 67.20
C SER A 91 15.26 7.62 66.00
N GLY A 92 15.00 8.06 64.76
CA GLY A 92 15.45 7.38 63.54
C GLY A 92 14.38 6.57 62.80
N LYS A 93 13.13 6.58 63.27
CA LYS A 93 11.97 5.94 62.62
C LYS A 93 11.84 6.27 61.13
N SER A 94 11.71 7.55 60.80
CA SER A 94 11.58 8.00 59.41
C SER A 94 12.88 7.81 58.60
N ALA A 95 14.04 7.64 59.27
CA ALA A 95 15.29 7.35 58.58
C ALA A 95 15.30 5.92 58.01
N ILE A 96 14.60 4.96 58.64
CA ILE A 96 14.43 3.59 58.12
C ILE A 96 13.68 3.62 56.78
N ILE A 97 12.52 4.28 56.75
CA ILE A 97 11.67 4.35 55.56
C ILE A 97 12.36 5.11 54.43
N ALA A 98 12.93 6.28 54.74
CA ALA A 98 13.70 7.06 53.77
C ALA A 98 14.89 6.25 53.21
N ALA A 99 15.58 5.47 54.06
CA ALA A 99 16.67 4.64 53.60
C ALA A 99 16.22 3.45 52.75
N LEU A 100 15.06 2.84 53.02
CA LEU A 100 14.49 1.80 52.16
C LEU A 100 14.12 2.37 50.78
N GLN A 101 13.43 3.51 50.74
CA GLN A 101 13.04 4.17 49.48
C GLN A 101 14.27 4.60 48.67
N ILE A 102 15.18 5.36 49.28
CA ILE A 102 16.39 5.83 48.60
C ILE A 102 17.32 4.65 48.29
N GLY A 103 17.58 3.73 49.21
CA GLY A 103 18.44 2.57 48.96
C GLY A 103 18.00 1.74 47.75
N LEU A 104 16.69 1.53 47.60
CA LEU A 104 16.09 0.76 46.52
C LEU A 104 15.73 1.60 45.27
N GLY A 105 16.23 2.82 45.18
CA GLY A 105 16.22 3.58 43.92
C GLY A 105 15.00 4.47 43.67
N ALA A 106 14.14 4.68 44.67
CA ALA A 106 13.06 5.66 44.60
C ALA A 106 13.59 7.09 44.43
N ARG A 107 12.78 7.95 43.81
CA ARG A 107 13.07 9.40 43.70
C ARG A 107 13.07 10.08 45.07
N THR A 108 13.94 11.08 45.25
CA THR A 108 14.05 11.87 46.48
C THR A 108 12.75 12.62 46.82
N SER A 109 11.98 13.02 45.79
CA SER A 109 10.66 13.61 45.92
C SER A 109 9.63 12.67 46.54
N SER A 110 9.79 11.35 46.39
CA SER A 110 8.85 10.34 46.91
C SER A 110 9.09 9.98 48.38
N ALA A 111 10.22 10.43 48.95
CA ALA A 111 10.63 10.16 50.33
C ALA A 111 10.41 11.36 51.29
N ASP A 112 9.69 12.40 50.84
CA ASP A 112 9.16 13.56 51.59
C ASP A 112 10.13 14.41 52.45
N ARG A 113 11.42 14.05 52.52
CA ARG A 113 12.39 14.60 53.49
C ARG A 113 13.59 15.31 52.85
N GLY A 114 13.67 15.42 51.53
CA GLY A 114 14.80 16.10 50.85
C GLY A 114 14.66 16.25 49.33
N LYS A 115 15.13 17.39 48.78
CA LYS A 115 15.10 17.67 47.32
C LYS A 115 16.21 16.94 46.55
N SER A 116 17.34 16.67 47.19
CA SER A 116 18.52 16.05 46.58
C SER A 116 19.03 14.87 47.40
N VAL A 117 19.83 14.00 46.79
CA VAL A 117 20.45 12.88 47.51
C VAL A 117 21.43 13.37 48.59
N SER A 118 22.03 14.56 48.40
CA SER A 118 22.95 15.17 49.34
C SER A 118 22.32 15.54 50.69
N SER A 119 21.01 15.80 50.75
CA SER A 119 20.33 16.12 52.02
C SER A 119 20.19 14.92 52.95
N TYR A 120 20.38 13.71 52.44
CA TYR A 120 20.33 12.48 53.24
C TYR A 120 21.71 12.10 53.82
N VAL A 121 22.79 12.79 53.43
CA VAL A 121 24.11 12.62 54.03
C VAL A 121 24.19 13.41 55.33
N ARG A 122 24.70 12.79 56.40
CA ARG A 122 24.83 13.43 57.70
C ARG A 122 25.67 14.71 57.62
N ASN A 123 25.22 15.76 58.31
CA ASN A 123 25.95 17.03 58.42
C ASN A 123 27.38 16.77 58.95
N GLY A 124 28.38 17.28 58.22
CA GLY A 124 29.80 17.07 58.51
C GLY A 124 30.44 15.84 57.83
N ALA A 125 29.66 14.93 57.23
CA ALA A 125 30.20 13.80 56.45
C ALA A 125 30.32 14.13 54.95
N SER A 126 31.26 13.51 54.25
CA SER A 126 31.44 13.64 52.79
C SER A 126 30.58 12.67 51.99
N SER A 127 30.26 11.51 52.60
CA SER A 127 29.41 10.47 52.03
C SER A 127 28.67 9.70 53.12
N GLY A 128 27.57 9.05 52.73
CA GLY A 128 26.83 8.09 53.55
C GLY A 128 26.59 6.79 52.78
N THR A 129 26.28 5.72 53.50
CA THR A 129 26.06 4.39 52.91
C THR A 129 24.79 3.78 53.47
N ILE A 130 23.97 3.22 52.58
CA ILE A 130 22.78 2.44 52.92
C ILE A 130 23.05 1.00 52.49
N LYS A 131 22.92 0.04 53.41
CA LYS A 131 22.93 -1.40 53.10
C LYS A 131 21.59 -2.01 53.49
N ILE A 132 20.92 -2.66 52.53
CA ILE A 132 19.63 -3.34 52.71
C ILE A 132 19.83 -4.80 52.37
N GLN A 133 19.53 -5.68 53.32
CA GLN A 133 19.58 -7.12 53.14
C GLN A 133 18.18 -7.66 52.84
N ILE A 134 18.03 -8.27 51.68
CA ILE A 134 16.79 -8.88 51.17
C ILE A 134 16.94 -10.40 51.23
N ARG A 135 15.91 -11.10 51.71
CA ARG A 135 15.88 -12.56 51.79
C ARG A 135 15.83 -13.20 50.39
N ASN A 136 16.68 -14.18 50.15
CA ASN A 136 16.76 -14.95 48.90
C ASN A 136 16.89 -16.45 49.20
N ARG A 137 16.03 -16.98 50.08
CA ARG A 137 16.11 -18.36 50.58
C ARG A 137 15.14 -19.27 49.83
N LYS A 138 15.47 -20.55 49.76
CA LYS A 138 14.51 -21.56 49.32
C LYS A 138 13.72 -22.03 50.53
N VAL A 139 12.41 -21.82 50.50
CA VAL A 139 11.46 -22.34 51.47
C VAL A 139 10.32 -22.93 50.63
N GLY A 140 9.96 -24.19 50.86
CA GLY A 140 9.04 -24.94 50.00
C GLY A 140 9.69 -25.64 48.78
N GLU A 141 8.85 -26.21 47.91
CA GLU A 141 9.28 -27.07 46.79
C GLU A 141 9.80 -26.26 45.59
N VAL A 142 9.19 -25.10 45.31
CA VAL A 142 9.51 -24.22 44.16
C VAL A 142 10.67 -23.26 44.50
N ASP A 143 11.69 -23.18 43.63
CA ASP A 143 12.83 -22.29 43.83
C ASP A 143 12.59 -20.90 43.21
N ASN A 144 12.11 -19.95 44.03
CA ASN A 144 11.84 -18.57 43.63
C ASN A 144 13.03 -17.61 43.87
N ARG A 145 14.23 -18.13 44.13
CA ARG A 145 15.42 -17.29 44.40
C ARG A 145 15.89 -16.56 43.15
N TYR A 146 16.27 -15.29 43.32
CA TYR A 146 16.94 -14.52 42.28
C TYR A 146 18.43 -14.89 42.23
N ASN A 147 18.89 -15.44 41.10
CA ASN A 147 20.29 -15.77 40.83
C ASN A 147 21.04 -16.38 42.03
N PRO A 148 20.61 -17.55 42.55
CA PRO A 148 21.16 -18.14 43.77
C PRO A 148 22.67 -18.44 43.67
N HIS A 149 23.18 -18.71 42.47
CA HIS A 149 24.61 -18.91 42.23
C HIS A 149 25.46 -17.64 42.48
N LEU A 150 24.88 -16.45 42.32
CA LEU A 150 25.59 -15.17 42.48
C LEU A 150 25.46 -14.60 43.90
N TYR A 151 24.27 -14.70 44.49
CA TYR A 151 23.97 -14.02 45.76
C TYR A 151 23.81 -14.96 46.96
N GLY A 152 23.53 -16.24 46.73
CA GLY A 152 23.18 -17.20 47.77
C GLY A 152 21.84 -16.85 48.44
N ASP A 153 21.78 -17.05 49.76
CA ASP A 153 20.54 -17.03 50.56
C ASP A 153 20.03 -15.61 50.93
N SER A 154 20.83 -14.57 50.70
CA SER A 154 20.47 -13.17 50.96
C SER A 154 21.18 -12.24 49.98
N ILE A 155 20.48 -11.22 49.50
CA ILE A 155 21.02 -10.18 48.62
C ILE A 155 21.22 -8.90 49.42
N ILE A 156 22.44 -8.36 49.44
CA ILE A 156 22.70 -7.07 50.08
C ILE A 156 22.83 -6.00 49.00
N VAL A 157 21.86 -5.09 48.97
CA VAL A 157 21.87 -3.90 48.13
C VAL A 157 22.56 -2.77 48.91
N GLU A 158 23.71 -2.32 48.42
CA GLU A 158 24.44 -1.20 48.99
C GLU A 158 24.35 0.03 48.06
N ARG A 159 23.83 1.14 48.59
CA ARG A 159 23.79 2.44 47.90
C ARG A 159 24.70 3.43 48.62
N LYS A 160 25.70 3.96 47.90
CA LYS A 160 26.57 5.03 48.42
C LYS A 160 26.00 6.39 48.03
N LEU A 161 25.88 7.31 48.98
CA LEU A 161 25.43 8.68 48.78
C LEU A 161 26.62 9.62 48.95
N VAL A 162 26.84 10.55 48.03
CA VAL A 162 27.96 11.50 48.07
C VAL A 162 27.39 12.91 48.10
N ARG A 163 28.00 13.81 48.88
CA ARG A 163 27.51 15.19 49.05
C ARG A 163 27.79 16.08 47.84
N THR A 164 28.86 15.81 47.10
CA THR A 164 29.27 16.50 45.87
C THR A 164 29.45 15.49 44.73
N GLY A 165 28.77 15.71 43.59
CA GLY A 165 28.81 14.83 42.40
C GLY A 165 27.46 14.18 42.04
N SER A 166 27.37 13.57 40.85
CA SER A 166 26.20 12.79 40.43
C SER A 166 26.00 11.63 41.39
N GLY A 167 24.82 11.58 42.03
CA GLY A 167 24.50 10.73 43.18
C GLY A 167 25.08 9.31 43.11
N GLY A 168 25.76 8.89 44.18
CA GLY A 168 26.59 7.69 44.18
C GLY A 168 25.85 6.40 43.78
N GLY A 169 26.63 5.46 43.25
CA GLY A 169 26.15 4.24 42.61
C GLY A 169 25.72 3.13 43.57
N TRP A 170 25.11 2.11 42.97
CA TRP A 170 24.72 0.86 43.63
C TRP A 170 25.83 -0.18 43.50
N THR A 171 25.99 -0.97 44.55
CA THR A 171 26.83 -2.16 44.58
C THR A 171 26.05 -3.29 45.25
N PHE A 172 26.23 -4.51 44.75
CA PHE A 172 25.53 -5.67 45.28
C PHE A 172 26.51 -6.62 45.94
N ARG A 173 26.06 -7.28 47.01
CA ARG A 173 26.85 -8.25 47.75
C ARG A 173 26.06 -9.51 48.07
N ASP A 174 26.80 -10.61 48.23
CA ASP A 174 26.25 -11.90 48.65
C ASP A 174 25.95 -11.93 50.16
N ARG A 175 25.44 -13.07 50.64
CA ARG A 175 25.16 -13.30 52.07
C ARG A 175 26.36 -13.10 53.01
N ASN A 176 27.59 -13.16 52.50
CA ASN A 176 28.84 -13.02 53.27
C ASN A 176 29.44 -11.60 53.13
N ASP A 177 28.68 -10.62 52.66
CA ASP A 177 29.10 -9.22 52.39
C ASP A 177 30.22 -9.12 51.33
N ARG A 178 30.37 -10.12 50.46
CA ARG A 178 31.33 -10.11 49.35
C ARG A 178 30.72 -9.43 48.12
N LYS A 179 31.48 -8.53 47.50
CA LYS A 179 31.03 -7.77 46.32
C LYS A 179 30.81 -8.70 45.11
N VAL A 180 29.63 -8.65 44.53
CA VAL A 180 29.29 -9.39 43.31
C VAL A 180 29.76 -8.60 42.08
N LYS A 181 30.39 -9.28 41.12
CA LYS A 181 30.82 -8.70 39.85
C LYS A 181 29.70 -8.84 38.82
N LEU A 182 29.17 -7.72 38.34
CA LEU A 182 28.14 -7.69 37.30
C LEU A 182 28.78 -7.90 35.92
N GLN A 183 28.26 -8.82 35.12
CA GLN A 183 28.75 -9.10 33.76
C GLN A 183 27.96 -8.26 32.75
N GLY A 184 28.51 -7.10 32.36
CA GLY A 184 27.95 -6.26 31.30
C GLY A 184 26.63 -5.53 31.61
N ILE A 185 26.09 -5.65 32.83
CA ILE A 185 24.84 -5.02 33.25
C ILE A 185 25.15 -3.79 34.13
N ALA A 186 24.47 -2.68 33.87
CA ALA A 186 24.61 -1.48 34.70
C ALA A 186 24.05 -1.72 36.12
N PRO A 187 24.67 -1.21 37.20
CA PRO A 187 24.19 -1.47 38.55
C PRO A 187 22.74 -1.03 38.83
N ARG A 188 22.25 -0.02 38.12
CA ARG A 188 20.85 0.41 38.22
C ARG A 188 19.89 -0.58 37.58
N GLU A 189 20.28 -1.20 36.47
CA GLU A 189 19.46 -2.18 35.76
C GLU A 189 19.37 -3.48 36.56
N GLU A 190 20.48 -3.92 37.17
CA GLU A 190 20.47 -5.06 38.10
C GLU A 190 19.53 -4.82 39.30
N LEU A 191 19.52 -3.60 39.85
CA LEU A 191 18.59 -3.24 40.92
C LEU A 191 17.15 -3.38 40.45
N THR A 192 16.81 -2.85 39.26
CA THR A 192 15.47 -2.97 38.68
C THR A 192 15.07 -4.43 38.51
N ARG A 193 15.96 -5.30 38.01
CA ARG A 193 15.70 -6.74 37.86
C ARG A 193 15.43 -7.42 39.20
N ILE A 194 16.19 -7.10 40.25
CA ILE A 194 15.97 -7.63 41.61
C ILE A 194 14.60 -7.16 42.15
N LEU A 195 14.27 -5.89 41.97
CA LEU A 195 12.99 -5.33 42.44
C LEU A 195 11.81 -5.92 41.68
N ASP A 196 11.92 -6.11 40.37
CA ASP A 196 10.86 -6.69 39.54
C ASP A 196 10.66 -8.18 39.86
N HIS A 197 11.74 -8.95 40.03
CA HIS A 197 11.68 -10.37 40.40
C HIS A 197 10.93 -10.59 41.73
N PHE A 198 11.22 -9.75 42.73
CA PHE A 198 10.51 -9.81 44.02
C PHE A 198 9.24 -8.96 44.07
N ASN A 199 8.86 -8.26 43.01
CA ASN A 199 7.77 -7.29 43.00
C ASN A 199 7.82 -6.22 44.12
N LEU A 200 9.02 -5.71 44.42
CA LEU A 200 9.27 -4.67 45.43
C LEU A 200 8.98 -3.26 44.89
N ARG A 201 7.76 -2.77 45.14
CA ARG A 201 7.25 -1.49 44.61
C ARG A 201 7.44 -0.31 45.57
N VAL A 202 8.67 0.12 45.82
CA VAL A 202 8.98 1.16 46.83
C VAL A 202 8.45 2.57 46.53
N GLU A 203 8.08 2.86 45.28
CA GLU A 203 7.47 4.15 44.89
C GLU A 203 5.93 4.14 45.00
N ASN A 204 5.32 2.97 45.04
CA ASN A 204 3.87 2.81 45.08
C ASN A 204 3.35 3.25 46.46
N PRO A 205 2.38 4.18 46.51
CA PRO A 205 1.88 4.74 47.76
C PRO A 205 1.17 3.73 48.68
N ILE A 206 0.69 2.60 48.15
CA ILE A 206 0.06 1.54 48.95
C ILE A 206 1.09 0.56 49.54
N ALA A 207 2.23 0.39 48.86
CA ALA A 207 3.36 -0.41 49.34
C ALA A 207 4.20 0.36 50.36
N VAL A 208 4.42 1.66 50.13
CA VAL A 208 5.06 2.57 51.09
C VAL A 208 4.18 3.80 51.27
N LEU A 209 3.39 3.79 52.34
CA LEU A 209 2.52 4.89 52.72
C LEU A 209 3.30 5.85 53.62
N THR A 210 3.68 7.01 53.08
CA THR A 210 4.36 8.06 53.83
C THR A 210 3.36 8.94 54.59
N GLN A 211 3.84 9.65 55.61
CA GLN A 211 3.03 10.57 56.40
C GLN A 211 2.32 11.65 55.56
N GLN A 212 3.02 12.26 54.59
CA GLN A 212 2.41 13.33 53.77
C GLN A 212 1.37 12.78 52.82
N LYS A 213 1.63 11.62 52.19
CA LYS A 213 0.67 10.96 51.30
C LYS A 213 -0.58 10.50 52.05
N SER A 214 -0.45 9.99 53.28
CA SER A 214 -1.61 9.64 54.11
C SER A 214 -2.44 10.89 54.45
N LYS A 215 -1.79 12.00 54.82
CA LYS A 215 -2.49 13.27 55.10
C LYS A 215 -3.19 13.84 53.87
N GLN A 216 -2.51 13.87 52.73
CA GLN A 216 -3.08 14.34 51.46
C GLN A 216 -4.33 13.53 51.13
N PHE A 217 -4.25 12.21 51.25
CA PHE A 217 -5.34 11.29 50.94
C PHE A 217 -6.54 11.42 51.90
N LEU A 218 -6.29 11.59 53.20
CA LEU A 218 -7.34 11.84 54.20
C LEU A 218 -8.03 13.21 54.02
N SER A 219 -7.34 14.17 53.40
CA SER A 219 -7.83 15.54 53.16
C SER A 219 -8.44 15.77 51.78
N SER A 220 -8.05 14.99 50.76
CA SER A 220 -8.55 15.12 49.39
C SER A 220 -9.95 14.49 49.27
N GLY A 221 -10.98 15.34 49.33
CA GLY A 221 -12.38 14.93 49.27
C GLY A 221 -12.93 14.59 47.88
N LYS A 222 -12.15 14.78 46.80
CA LYS A 222 -12.64 14.66 45.42
C LYS A 222 -12.61 13.23 44.91
N ASP A 223 -13.68 12.82 44.24
CA ASP A 223 -13.83 11.47 43.67
C ASP A 223 -12.82 11.19 42.53
N THR A 224 -12.41 12.23 41.81
CA THR A 224 -11.39 12.14 40.74
C THR A 224 -10.00 11.82 41.29
N ASP A 225 -9.60 12.44 42.40
CA ASP A 225 -8.31 12.18 43.04
C ASP A 225 -8.24 10.76 43.61
N ARG A 226 -9.35 10.24 44.16
CA ARG A 226 -9.44 8.84 44.60
C ARG A 226 -9.31 7.86 43.44
N TYR A 227 -9.92 8.16 42.29
CA TYR A 227 -9.78 7.34 41.09
C TYR A 227 -8.35 7.36 40.55
N LYS A 228 -7.71 8.53 40.48
CA LYS A 228 -6.29 8.66 40.10
C LYS A 228 -5.39 7.85 41.04
N PHE A 229 -5.63 7.94 42.34
CA PHE A 229 -4.92 7.16 43.34
C PHE A 229 -5.11 5.65 43.15
N PHE A 230 -6.35 5.19 42.91
CA PHE A 230 -6.64 3.79 42.56
C PHE A 230 -5.83 3.34 41.33
N MET A 231 -5.83 4.14 40.26
CA MET A 231 -5.11 3.83 39.02
C MET A 231 -3.59 3.80 39.19
N GLU A 232 -3.03 4.71 39.99
CA GLU A 232 -1.60 4.76 40.30
C GLU A 232 -1.18 3.60 41.21
N ALA A 233 -1.93 3.36 42.29
CA ALA A 233 -1.67 2.31 43.26
C ALA A 233 -1.72 0.91 42.62
N THR A 234 -2.69 0.65 41.76
CA THR A 234 -2.83 -0.66 41.09
C THR A 234 -1.87 -0.85 39.91
N GLY A 235 -1.10 0.18 39.52
CA GLY A 235 -0.23 0.15 38.35
C GLY A 235 -0.97 0.24 37.00
N LEU A 236 -2.31 0.32 37.02
CA LEU A 236 -3.13 0.46 35.81
C LEU A 236 -2.83 1.74 35.03
N GLN A 237 -2.42 2.81 35.72
CA GLN A 237 -2.07 4.08 35.09
C GLN A 237 -0.85 3.95 34.15
N GLN A 238 0.15 3.16 34.52
CA GLN A 238 1.34 2.93 33.68
C GLN A 238 0.97 2.15 32.42
N VAL A 239 0.16 1.09 32.56
CA VAL A 239 -0.31 0.31 31.40
C VAL A 239 -1.17 1.19 30.47
N LYS A 240 -2.00 2.08 31.03
CA LYS A 240 -2.80 3.04 30.26
C LYS A 240 -1.91 4.00 29.46
N SER A 241 -0.85 4.56 30.05
CA SER A 241 0.04 5.49 29.36
C SER A 241 0.83 4.80 28.24
N GLU A 242 1.30 3.58 28.46
CA GLU A 242 1.96 2.76 27.44
C GLU A 242 1.01 2.43 26.27
N LEU A 243 -0.25 2.09 26.55
CA LEU A 243 -1.27 1.86 25.51
C LEU A 243 -1.53 3.12 24.69
N ILE A 244 -1.60 4.30 25.32
CA ILE A 244 -1.77 5.58 24.61
C ILE A 244 -0.55 5.87 23.72
N ALA A 245 0.67 5.61 24.20
CA ALA A 245 1.88 5.78 23.41
C ALA A 245 1.89 4.86 22.18
N ILE A 246 1.52 3.59 22.35
CA ILE A 246 1.39 2.63 21.23
C ILE A 246 0.32 3.09 20.24
N ALA A 247 -0.83 3.59 20.72
CA ALA A 247 -1.90 4.10 19.86
C ALA A 247 -1.42 5.29 19.02
N ARG A 248 -0.63 6.21 19.59
CA ARG A 248 -0.03 7.32 18.86
C ARG A 248 0.92 6.84 17.77
N VAL A 249 1.83 5.92 18.09
CA VAL A 249 2.77 5.33 17.11
C VAL A 249 2.01 4.62 15.99
N LYS A 250 0.93 3.89 16.30
CA LYS A 250 0.06 3.26 15.29
C LYS A 250 -0.51 4.31 14.32
N THR A 251 -1.02 5.42 14.83
CA THR A 251 -1.57 6.51 14.00
C THR A 251 -0.50 7.16 13.13
N GLU A 252 0.68 7.45 13.69
CA GLU A 252 1.82 8.01 12.94
C GLU A 252 2.26 7.08 11.79
N ILE A 253 2.36 5.76 12.05
CA ILE A 253 2.67 4.77 11.01
C ILE A 253 1.59 4.73 9.94
N SER A 254 0.31 4.77 10.32
CA SER A 254 -0.81 4.80 9.35
C SER A 254 -0.72 6.01 8.43
N GLN A 255 -0.47 7.21 8.97
CA GLN A 255 -0.34 8.43 8.18
C GLN A 255 0.84 8.38 7.21
N ILE A 256 1.99 7.83 7.65
CA ILE A 256 3.16 7.65 6.77
C ILE A 256 2.83 6.65 5.64
N LEU A 257 2.09 5.59 5.96
CA LEU A 257 1.69 4.56 5.02
C LEU A 257 0.73 5.12 3.96
N ASP A 258 -0.23 5.95 4.35
CA ASP A 258 -1.15 6.62 3.43
C ASP A 258 -0.42 7.59 2.49
N LYS A 259 0.53 8.37 3.00
CA LYS A 259 1.40 9.23 2.17
C LYS A 259 2.27 8.44 1.19
N LYS A 260 2.80 7.28 1.62
CA LYS A 260 3.57 6.40 0.73
C LYS A 260 2.70 5.74 -0.34
N LYS A 261 1.45 5.39 0.00
CA LYS A 261 0.49 4.85 -0.98
C LYS A 261 0.19 5.87 -2.08
N SER A 262 -0.11 7.13 -1.72
CA SER A 262 -0.36 8.18 -2.72
C SER A 262 0.86 8.42 -3.61
N PHE A 263 2.08 8.40 -3.04
CA PHE A 263 3.31 8.52 -3.82
C PHE A 263 3.53 7.34 -4.79
N VAL A 264 3.16 6.12 -4.39
CA VAL A 264 3.21 4.96 -5.30
C VAL A 264 2.20 5.08 -6.43
N GLU A 265 0.99 5.58 -6.17
CA GLU A 265 -0.01 5.85 -7.21
C GLU A 265 0.49 6.89 -8.24
N GLU A 266 1.22 7.92 -7.80
CA GLU A 266 1.88 8.88 -8.71
C GLU A 266 2.96 8.19 -9.58
N ILE A 267 3.79 7.34 -8.98
CA ILE A 267 4.78 6.54 -9.72
C ILE A 267 4.08 5.60 -10.72
N GLU A 268 2.95 5.00 -10.37
CA GLU A 268 2.18 4.14 -11.28
C GLU A 268 1.65 4.90 -12.49
N LYS A 269 1.11 6.11 -12.29
CA LYS A 269 0.67 6.97 -13.39
C LYS A 269 1.85 7.33 -14.30
N GLY A 270 2.98 7.74 -13.72
CA GLY A 270 4.19 8.03 -14.48
C GLY A 270 4.70 6.81 -15.26
N LEU A 271 4.70 5.64 -14.64
CA LEU A 271 5.12 4.39 -15.28
C LEU A 271 4.16 3.99 -16.41
N ALA A 272 2.85 4.21 -16.27
CA ALA A 272 1.88 3.98 -17.34
C ALA A 272 2.13 4.91 -18.54
N GLU A 273 2.51 6.16 -18.29
CA GLU A 273 2.88 7.09 -19.35
C GLU A 273 4.21 6.71 -20.02
N LEU A 274 5.25 6.37 -19.24
CA LEU A 274 6.51 5.86 -19.78
C LEU A 274 6.31 4.56 -20.55
N LYS A 275 5.42 3.67 -20.10
CA LYS A 275 5.09 2.44 -20.81
C LYS A 275 4.49 2.73 -22.17
N LYS A 276 3.53 3.65 -22.25
CA LYS A 276 2.95 4.06 -23.55
C LYS A 276 4.03 4.60 -24.48
N ARG A 277 4.95 5.42 -23.96
CA ARG A 277 6.08 5.95 -24.75
C ARG A 277 7.04 4.84 -25.20
N TYR A 278 7.31 3.86 -24.32
CA TYR A 278 8.14 2.70 -24.64
C TYR A 278 7.50 1.80 -25.71
N ASP A 279 6.22 1.46 -25.56
CA ASP A 279 5.49 0.62 -26.52
C ASP A 279 5.47 1.29 -27.91
N LEU A 280 5.24 2.60 -27.95
CA LEU A 280 5.27 3.38 -29.20
C LEU A 280 6.69 3.45 -29.81
N ALA A 281 7.72 3.62 -28.98
CA ALA A 281 9.11 3.63 -29.45
C ALA A 281 9.54 2.25 -29.98
N GLN A 282 9.02 1.16 -29.40
CA GLN A 282 9.20 -0.19 -29.92
C GLN A 282 8.51 -0.37 -31.28
N GLU A 283 7.29 0.17 -31.46
CA GLU A 283 6.63 0.22 -32.76
C GLU A 283 7.46 0.98 -33.81
N MET A 284 8.08 2.10 -33.45
CA MET A 284 8.98 2.85 -34.33
C MET A 284 10.19 2.01 -34.77
N SER A 285 10.82 1.29 -33.85
CA SER A 285 11.94 0.39 -34.17
C SER A 285 11.52 -0.73 -35.12
N THR A 286 10.30 -1.28 -34.97
CA THR A 286 9.79 -2.27 -35.93
C THR A 286 9.51 -1.67 -37.31
N LEU A 287 9.08 -0.41 -37.38
CA LEU A 287 8.90 0.30 -38.64
C LEU A 287 10.24 0.60 -39.32
N GLU A 288 11.27 0.96 -38.55
CA GLU A 288 12.65 1.16 -39.05
C GLU A 288 13.20 -0.13 -39.68
N GLY A 289 13.12 -1.26 -38.96
CA GLY A 289 13.55 -2.55 -39.51
C GLY A 289 12.76 -2.95 -40.77
N ARG A 290 11.46 -2.65 -40.82
CA ARG A 290 10.64 -2.92 -42.01
C ARG A 290 10.99 -2.02 -43.19
N ILE A 291 11.41 -0.78 -42.95
CA ILE A 291 11.91 0.13 -43.99
C ILE A 291 13.23 -0.41 -44.55
N GLU A 292 14.18 -0.82 -43.69
CA GLU A 292 15.46 -1.41 -44.12
C GLU A 292 15.25 -2.68 -44.97
N GLU A 293 14.33 -3.56 -44.56
CA GLU A 293 13.96 -4.75 -45.35
C GLU A 293 13.41 -4.37 -46.74
N LEU A 294 12.54 -3.36 -46.81
CA LEU A 294 11.93 -2.92 -48.07
C LEU A 294 12.92 -2.16 -48.96
N GLU A 295 13.84 -1.38 -48.39
CA GLU A 295 14.92 -0.70 -49.12
C GLU A 295 15.89 -1.69 -49.75
N SER A 296 16.25 -2.72 -48.99
CA SER A 296 17.06 -3.85 -49.48
C SER A 296 16.37 -4.56 -50.64
N LEU A 297 15.06 -4.82 -50.52
CA LEU A 297 14.27 -5.42 -51.58
C LEU A 297 14.14 -4.51 -52.81
N TRP A 298 13.92 -3.21 -52.60
CA TRP A 298 13.78 -2.21 -53.67
C TRP A 298 15.06 -2.10 -54.51
N ALA A 299 16.22 -2.01 -53.86
CA ALA A 299 17.51 -1.89 -54.55
C ALA A 299 17.78 -3.07 -55.51
N TRP A 300 17.49 -4.31 -55.07
CA TRP A 300 17.66 -5.49 -55.92
C TRP A 300 16.55 -5.65 -56.98
N THR A 301 15.33 -5.18 -56.74
CA THR A 301 14.28 -5.14 -57.77
C THR A 301 14.56 -4.13 -58.87
N LEU A 302 15.20 -2.99 -58.56
CA LEU A 302 15.60 -1.98 -59.55
C LEU A 302 16.64 -2.56 -60.51
N VAL A 303 17.68 -3.21 -59.97
CA VAL A 303 18.69 -3.93 -60.76
C VAL A 303 18.05 -4.97 -61.68
N ALA A 304 17.06 -5.74 -61.18
CA ALA A 304 16.38 -6.76 -61.98
C ALA A 304 15.45 -6.17 -63.07
N GLU A 305 14.94 -4.95 -62.91
CA GLU A 305 14.17 -4.25 -63.95
C GLU A 305 15.10 -3.70 -65.03
N GLU A 306 16.28 -3.16 -64.66
CA GLU A 306 17.29 -2.68 -65.61
C GLU A 306 18.02 -3.83 -66.34
N GLU A 307 18.14 -5.02 -65.75
CA GLU A 307 18.58 -6.22 -66.47
C GLU A 307 17.58 -6.62 -67.58
N ASP A 308 16.27 -6.53 -67.32
CA ASP A 308 15.21 -6.83 -68.29
C ASP A 308 15.16 -5.79 -69.44
N THR A 309 15.47 -4.50 -69.16
CA THR A 309 15.57 -3.47 -70.20
C THR A 309 16.82 -3.65 -71.06
N LEU A 310 17.95 -3.99 -70.43
CA LEU A 310 19.19 -4.29 -71.14
C LEU A 310 19.02 -5.47 -72.10
N GLU A 311 18.35 -6.54 -71.67
CA GLU A 311 18.10 -7.73 -72.51
C GLU A 311 17.25 -7.37 -73.76
N LYS A 312 16.26 -6.49 -73.62
CA LYS A 312 15.46 -5.99 -74.76
C LYS A 312 16.29 -5.17 -75.74
N HIS A 313 17.21 -4.35 -75.25
CA HIS A 313 18.10 -3.58 -76.12
C HIS A 313 19.16 -4.46 -76.81
N LYS A 314 19.64 -5.53 -76.16
CA LYS A 314 20.49 -6.54 -76.81
C LYS A 314 19.77 -7.20 -77.98
N GLU A 315 18.51 -7.58 -77.79
CA GLU A 315 17.70 -8.18 -78.85
C GLU A 315 17.44 -7.18 -80.01
N GLN A 316 17.24 -5.89 -79.73
CA GLN A 316 17.11 -4.87 -80.78
C GLN A 316 18.38 -4.72 -81.62
N VAL A 317 19.56 -4.70 -81.01
CA VAL A 317 20.84 -4.64 -81.74
C VAL A 317 21.00 -5.84 -82.67
N LYS A 318 20.63 -7.04 -82.19
CA LYS A 318 20.66 -8.27 -82.98
C LYS A 318 19.72 -8.23 -84.20
N ILE A 319 18.49 -7.71 -84.02
CA ILE A 319 17.54 -7.52 -85.15
C ILE A 319 18.11 -6.54 -86.19
N PHE A 320 18.79 -5.47 -85.77
CA PHE A 320 19.42 -4.54 -86.71
C PHE A 320 20.59 -5.18 -87.47
N GLU A 321 21.38 -6.06 -86.83
CA GLU A 321 22.45 -6.80 -87.50
C GLU A 321 21.93 -7.72 -88.60
N GLU A 322 20.88 -8.49 -88.34
CA GLU A 322 20.28 -9.40 -89.32
C GLU A 322 19.73 -8.63 -90.54
N ARG A 323 19.08 -7.47 -90.31
CA ARG A 323 18.53 -6.63 -91.40
C ARG A 323 19.60 -5.94 -92.24
N ILE A 324 20.72 -5.54 -91.63
CA ILE A 324 21.84 -4.96 -92.37
C ILE A 324 22.42 -6.00 -93.34
N GLN A 325 22.60 -7.24 -92.89
CA GLN A 325 23.15 -8.32 -93.71
C GLN A 325 22.26 -8.62 -94.93
N GLU A 326 20.95 -8.69 -94.74
CA GLU A 326 19.98 -8.92 -95.83
C GLU A 326 20.02 -7.80 -96.89
N HIS A 327 20.09 -6.53 -96.47
CA HIS A 327 20.11 -5.39 -97.38
C HIS A 327 21.47 -5.19 -98.07
N GLN A 328 22.59 -5.59 -97.46
CA GLN A 328 23.90 -5.57 -98.09
C GLN A 328 23.97 -6.53 -99.28
N ASN A 329 23.46 -7.76 -99.12
CA ASN A 329 23.40 -8.74 -100.19
C ASN A 329 22.56 -8.24 -101.39
N ASN A 330 21.44 -7.56 -101.13
CA ASN A 330 20.61 -6.97 -102.19
C ASN A 330 21.27 -5.77 -102.90
N THR A 331 22.12 -5.01 -102.19
CA THR A 331 22.80 -3.83 -102.76
C THR A 331 23.89 -4.24 -103.74
N GLU A 332 24.63 -5.32 -103.46
CA GLU A 332 25.65 -5.88 -104.38
C GLU A 332 25.03 -6.34 -105.72
N ILE A 333 23.83 -6.92 -105.68
CA ILE A 333 23.11 -7.34 -106.90
C ILE A 333 22.78 -6.13 -107.77
N CYS A 334 22.28 -5.04 -107.19
CA CYS A 334 21.93 -3.83 -107.94
C CYS A 334 23.16 -3.07 -108.49
N GLU A 335 24.33 -3.14 -107.84
CA GLU A 335 25.55 -2.49 -108.32
C GLU A 335 26.08 -3.08 -109.63
N LEU A 336 25.95 -4.39 -109.81
CA LEU A 336 26.32 -5.08 -111.05
C LEU A 336 25.47 -4.62 -112.24
N GLU A 337 24.20 -4.25 -112.00
CA GLU A 337 23.26 -3.76 -113.00
C GLU A 337 23.57 -2.31 -113.43
N VAL A 338 24.00 -1.47 -112.47
CA VAL A 338 24.43 -0.08 -112.73
C VAL A 338 25.66 -0.01 -113.63
N GLN A 339 26.63 -0.90 -113.44
CA GLN A 339 27.84 -0.93 -114.26
C GLN A 339 27.55 -1.24 -115.73
N ARG A 340 26.56 -2.11 -115.99
CA ARG A 340 26.17 -2.53 -117.34
C ARG A 340 25.50 -1.40 -118.11
N SER A 341 24.62 -0.63 -117.47
CA SER A 341 23.89 0.48 -118.12
C SER A 341 24.74 1.73 -118.31
N ARG A 342 25.76 1.97 -117.46
CA ARG A 342 26.67 3.13 -117.57
C ARG A 342 27.45 3.14 -118.89
N ALA A 343 27.92 1.96 -119.32
CA ALA A 343 28.68 1.81 -120.55
C ALA A 343 27.88 2.19 -121.83
N GLN A 344 26.55 2.15 -121.79
CA GLN A 344 25.68 2.53 -122.92
C GLN A 344 25.38 4.03 -122.97
N VAL A 345 25.35 4.72 -121.83
CA VAL A 345 25.09 6.17 -121.74
C VAL A 345 26.33 6.98 -122.17
N ASP A 346 27.52 6.49 -121.86
CA ASP A 346 28.77 7.20 -122.18
C ASP A 346 29.02 7.28 -123.70
N SER A 347 28.58 6.29 -124.50
CA SER A 347 28.73 6.34 -125.98
C SER A 347 27.80 7.34 -126.67
N LEU A 348 26.62 7.63 -126.11
CA LEU A 348 25.62 8.55 -126.69
C LEU A 348 25.91 10.03 -126.36
N ASN A 349 26.60 10.30 -125.24
CA ASN A 349 26.95 11.66 -124.82
C ASN A 349 28.06 12.31 -125.65
N GLU A 350 28.94 11.52 -126.28
CA GLU A 350 29.95 12.07 -127.20
C GLU A 350 29.32 12.67 -128.46
N GLU A 351 28.18 12.13 -128.93
CA GLU A 351 27.50 12.60 -130.13
C GLU A 351 26.78 13.95 -129.90
N ILE A 352 26.17 14.17 -128.73
CA ILE A 352 25.40 15.39 -128.39
C ILE A 352 26.29 16.64 -128.15
N ASN A 353 27.52 16.46 -127.68
CA ASN A 353 28.44 17.58 -127.42
C ASN A 353 28.84 18.35 -128.68
N THR A 354 28.78 17.71 -129.85
CA THR A 354 29.08 18.34 -131.14
C THR A 354 27.97 19.29 -131.61
N ALA A 355 26.71 19.04 -131.23
CA ALA A 355 25.56 19.86 -131.63
C ALA A 355 25.39 21.12 -130.77
N THR A 356 25.74 21.05 -129.48
CA THR A 356 25.52 22.13 -128.49
C THR A 356 26.44 23.35 -128.69
N GLN A 357 27.61 23.20 -129.32
CA GLN A 357 28.52 24.32 -129.57
C GLN A 357 27.96 25.37 -130.55
N LYS A 358 26.98 25.02 -131.40
CA LYS A 358 26.39 25.94 -132.39
C LYS A 358 25.37 26.92 -131.78
N ILE A 359 24.73 26.59 -130.65
CA ILE A 359 23.67 27.40 -130.03
C ILE A 359 24.24 28.55 -129.17
N ARG A 360 25.42 28.38 -128.57
CA ARG A 360 26.04 29.34 -127.63
C ARG A 360 26.39 30.71 -128.24
N ALA A 361 26.58 30.81 -129.55
CA ALA A 361 26.94 32.07 -130.20
C ALA A 361 25.78 33.09 -130.24
N GLN A 362 24.52 32.65 -130.16
CA GLN A 362 23.35 33.50 -130.40
C GLN A 362 22.81 34.18 -129.13
N THR A 363 23.00 33.58 -127.95
CA THR A 363 22.48 34.10 -126.67
C THR A 363 23.22 35.34 -126.15
N GLN A 364 24.43 35.61 -126.65
CA GLN A 364 25.29 36.67 -126.10
C GLN A 364 24.86 38.10 -126.47
N LYS A 365 23.97 38.27 -127.47
CA LYS A 365 23.43 39.58 -127.91
C LYS A 365 22.27 40.12 -127.06
N MET A 366 21.57 39.27 -126.30
CA MET A 366 20.30 39.62 -125.63
C MET A 366 20.47 40.31 -124.25
N ASN A 367 21.68 40.29 -123.66
CA ASN A 367 21.88 40.69 -122.25
C ASN A 367 22.20 42.19 -122.00
N SER A 368 22.42 43.00 -123.03
CA SER A 368 22.76 44.43 -122.86
C SER A 368 21.57 45.35 -122.55
N THR A 369 20.34 44.93 -122.86
CA THR A 369 19.12 45.75 -122.76
C THR A 369 18.44 45.71 -121.38
N ARG A 370 18.93 44.89 -120.44
CA ARG A 370 18.30 44.65 -119.11
C ARG A 370 18.83 45.54 -117.98
N THR A 371 19.93 46.26 -118.20
CA THR A 371 20.70 46.93 -117.14
C THR A 371 20.24 48.35 -116.78
N GLU A 372 19.44 49.02 -117.63
CA GLU A 372 18.98 50.40 -117.37
C GLU A 372 17.73 50.50 -116.47
N LEU A 373 16.95 49.41 -116.31
CA LEU A 373 15.67 49.41 -115.58
C LEU A 373 15.80 49.31 -114.04
N ARG A 374 17.03 49.21 -113.50
CA ARG A 374 17.30 48.97 -112.06
C ARG A 374 17.64 50.21 -111.25
N SER A 375 18.16 51.27 -111.86
CA SER A 375 18.65 52.47 -111.14
C SER A 375 17.52 53.33 -110.57
N LEU A 376 16.37 53.44 -111.24
CA LEU A 376 15.25 54.28 -110.80
C LEU A 376 14.46 53.76 -109.57
N LYS A 377 14.61 52.49 -109.16
CA LYS A 377 13.87 51.92 -108.01
C LYS A 377 14.53 52.19 -106.64
N GLN A 378 15.76 52.69 -106.61
CA GLN A 378 16.57 52.74 -105.39
C GLN A 378 16.42 54.07 -104.61
N GLU A 379 16.03 55.17 -105.25
CA GLU A 379 15.91 56.49 -104.61
C GLU A 379 14.61 56.69 -103.80
N ILE A 380 13.50 56.02 -104.15
CA ILE A 380 12.20 56.15 -103.46
C ILE A 380 12.21 55.54 -102.04
N SER A 381 13.10 54.59 -101.75
CA SER A 381 13.13 53.87 -100.46
C SER A 381 13.89 54.61 -99.34
N ILE A 382 14.70 55.62 -99.66
CA ILE A 382 15.61 56.24 -98.68
C ILE A 382 14.89 57.32 -97.85
N GLN A 383 14.00 58.11 -98.46
CA GLN A 383 13.29 59.19 -97.76
C GLN A 383 12.15 58.72 -96.81
N GLY A 384 11.67 57.48 -96.94
CA GLY A 384 10.60 56.94 -96.08
C GLY A 384 11.06 56.49 -94.67
N LYS A 385 12.37 56.38 -94.43
CA LYS A 385 12.91 55.87 -93.15
C LYS A 385 13.15 56.94 -92.08
N GLU A 386 13.24 58.22 -92.44
CA GLU A 386 13.52 59.31 -91.47
C GLU A 386 12.26 59.86 -90.76
N ILE A 387 11.06 59.69 -91.33
CA ILE A 387 9.80 60.18 -90.73
C ILE A 387 9.37 59.39 -89.48
N ASN A 388 9.69 58.09 -89.40
CA ASN A 388 9.29 57.24 -88.27
C ASN A 388 10.16 57.39 -87.02
N ALA A 389 11.36 57.97 -87.12
CA ALA A 389 12.26 58.17 -85.99
C ALA A 389 11.78 59.30 -85.05
N CYS A 390 11.17 60.36 -85.58
CA CYS A 390 10.67 61.50 -84.78
C CYS A 390 9.41 61.18 -83.95
N ASP A 391 8.61 60.18 -84.34
CA ASP A 391 7.36 59.79 -83.63
C ASP A 391 7.58 58.92 -82.39
N SER A 392 8.81 58.44 -82.16
CA SER A 392 9.17 57.64 -80.98
C SER A 392 9.61 58.51 -79.80
N ALA A 393 10.31 59.62 -80.02
CA ALA A 393 10.92 60.42 -78.94
C ALA A 393 9.90 61.25 -78.14
N ILE A 394 8.83 61.76 -78.78
CA ILE A 394 7.80 62.62 -78.15
C ILE A 394 6.93 61.86 -77.12
N ARG A 395 6.74 60.54 -77.29
CA ARG A 395 5.89 59.71 -76.40
C ARG A 395 6.55 59.29 -75.09
N ASP A 396 7.87 59.41 -74.98
CA ASP A 396 8.62 58.95 -73.81
C ASP A 396 8.99 60.09 -72.83
N ALA A 397 8.87 61.36 -73.25
CA ALA A 397 9.03 62.54 -72.40
C ALA A 397 7.76 62.88 -71.61
N ALA A 398 6.58 62.79 -72.24
CA ALA A 398 5.29 63.08 -71.60
C ALA A 398 4.90 62.09 -70.47
N ARG A 399 5.37 60.83 -70.54
CA ARG A 399 5.03 59.79 -69.55
C ARG A 399 5.84 59.84 -68.24
N ARG A 400 6.98 60.52 -68.21
CA ARG A 400 7.85 60.58 -67.02
C ARG A 400 7.53 61.78 -66.10
N ALA A 401 7.09 62.91 -66.65
CA ALA A 401 6.69 64.09 -65.87
C ALA A 401 5.38 63.87 -65.07
N SER A 402 4.40 63.15 -65.63
CA SER A 402 3.12 62.86 -64.96
C SER A 402 3.27 61.92 -63.76
N LYS A 403 4.28 61.05 -63.73
CA LYS A 403 4.47 60.08 -62.63
C LYS A 403 5.04 60.73 -61.37
N LEU A 404 5.94 61.70 -61.51
CA LEU A 404 6.60 62.36 -60.37
C LEU A 404 5.70 63.37 -59.64
N GLU A 405 4.73 64.00 -60.31
CA GLU A 405 3.75 64.91 -59.69
C GLU A 405 2.64 64.18 -58.90
N ASP A 406 2.37 62.91 -59.22
CA ASP A 406 1.42 62.05 -58.49
C ASP A 406 2.06 61.47 -57.22
N ASP A 407 3.36 61.16 -57.25
CA ASP A 407 4.07 60.56 -56.11
C ASP A 407 4.28 61.57 -54.94
N LEU A 408 4.44 62.88 -55.21
CA LEU A 408 4.62 63.92 -54.18
C LEU A 408 3.32 64.30 -53.45
N ARG A 409 2.16 64.25 -54.14
CA ARG A 409 0.83 64.41 -53.53
C ARG A 409 0.46 63.21 -52.66
N ALA A 410 0.83 62.01 -53.12
CA ALA A 410 0.64 60.79 -52.35
C ALA A 410 1.47 60.75 -51.06
N ALA A 411 2.69 61.35 -51.04
CA ALA A 411 3.53 61.42 -49.85
C ALA A 411 3.00 62.39 -48.77
N ARG A 412 2.43 63.55 -49.14
CA ARG A 412 1.85 64.51 -48.18
C ARG A 412 0.52 64.03 -47.58
N ALA A 413 -0.32 63.35 -48.36
CA ALA A 413 -1.56 62.73 -47.86
C ALA A 413 -1.28 61.58 -46.86
N LYS A 414 -0.16 60.87 -47.01
CA LYS A 414 0.21 59.74 -46.13
C LYS A 414 0.63 60.16 -44.70
N HIS A 415 1.13 61.36 -44.50
CA HIS A 415 1.60 61.81 -43.17
C HIS A 415 0.45 62.30 -42.28
N GLU A 416 -0.54 62.99 -42.84
CA GLU A 416 -1.71 63.49 -42.08
C GLU A 416 -2.72 62.38 -41.77
N GLN A 417 -2.76 61.33 -42.60
CA GLN A 417 -3.52 60.09 -42.37
C GLN A 417 -2.86 59.16 -41.33
N GLY A 418 -1.56 59.35 -41.04
CA GLY A 418 -0.82 58.55 -40.05
C GLY A 418 -1.19 58.87 -38.60
N ASN A 419 -1.57 60.11 -38.29
CA ASN A 419 -1.92 60.54 -36.93
C ASN A 419 -3.35 60.17 -36.49
N SER A 420 -4.32 60.09 -37.42
CA SER A 420 -5.64 59.52 -37.07
C SER A 420 -5.58 57.99 -36.94
N ALA A 421 -4.74 57.34 -37.75
CA ALA A 421 -4.52 55.90 -37.67
C ALA A 421 -3.85 55.47 -36.36
N LEU A 422 -3.00 56.31 -35.75
CA LEU A 422 -2.46 56.07 -34.41
C LEU A 422 -3.55 56.12 -33.33
N HIS A 423 -4.47 57.09 -33.40
CA HIS A 423 -5.59 57.19 -32.44
C HIS A 423 -6.59 56.03 -32.56
N ASP A 424 -6.86 55.56 -33.78
CA ASP A 424 -7.71 54.37 -34.02
C ASP A 424 -7.04 53.09 -33.50
N ILE A 425 -5.71 52.97 -33.63
CA ILE A 425 -4.91 51.84 -33.11
C ILE A 425 -4.84 51.86 -31.57
N GLU A 426 -4.71 53.04 -30.95
CA GLU A 426 -4.76 53.21 -29.49
C GLU A 426 -6.13 52.82 -28.92
N LYS A 427 -7.22 53.21 -29.60
CA LYS A 427 -8.58 52.83 -29.21
C LYS A 427 -8.83 51.31 -29.36
N ASP A 428 -8.36 50.71 -30.46
CA ASP A 428 -8.42 49.25 -30.65
C ASP A 428 -7.61 48.51 -29.58
N LEU A 429 -6.47 49.06 -29.15
CA LEU A 429 -5.67 48.50 -28.06
C LEU A 429 -6.44 48.53 -26.73
N GLU A 430 -7.11 49.64 -26.41
CA GLU A 430 -7.96 49.75 -25.21
C GLU A 430 -9.16 48.78 -25.25
N GLU A 431 -9.83 48.65 -26.39
CA GLU A 431 -10.95 47.72 -26.58
C GLU A 431 -10.50 46.26 -26.42
N LYS A 432 -9.35 45.89 -26.98
CA LYS A 432 -8.76 44.53 -26.84
C LYS A 432 -8.29 44.24 -25.42
N GLN A 433 -7.71 45.22 -24.74
CA GLN A 433 -7.37 45.10 -23.31
C GLN A 433 -8.61 44.94 -22.43
N ALA A 434 -9.72 45.62 -22.75
CA ALA A 434 -10.99 45.44 -22.04
C ALA A 434 -11.63 44.07 -22.34
N GLU A 435 -11.59 43.59 -23.58
CA GLU A 435 -12.05 42.24 -23.98
C GLU A 435 -11.25 41.14 -23.26
N LYS A 436 -9.93 41.34 -23.10
CA LYS A 436 -9.04 40.45 -22.34
C LYS A 436 -9.46 40.37 -20.87
N ARG A 437 -9.62 41.51 -20.18
CA ARG A 437 -10.03 41.54 -18.75
C ARG A 437 -11.38 40.86 -18.52
N ARG A 438 -12.35 41.04 -19.44
CA ARG A 438 -13.65 40.35 -19.37
C ARG A 438 -13.51 38.84 -19.55
N SER A 439 -12.65 38.40 -20.46
CA SER A 439 -12.38 36.98 -20.72
C SER A 439 -11.64 36.32 -19.55
N GLU A 440 -10.71 37.02 -18.91
CA GLU A 440 -10.02 36.56 -17.69
C GLU A 440 -10.99 36.38 -16.52
N ALA A 441 -11.90 37.34 -16.29
CA ALA A 441 -12.94 37.21 -15.27
C ALA A 441 -13.90 36.03 -15.53
N ASN A 442 -14.20 35.74 -16.81
CA ASN A 442 -15.02 34.59 -17.19
C ASN A 442 -14.30 33.26 -16.93
N VAL A 443 -12.98 33.19 -17.16
CA VAL A 443 -12.17 32.00 -16.82
C VAL A 443 -12.17 31.78 -15.30
N GLU A 444 -11.98 32.83 -14.51
CA GLU A 444 -12.01 32.74 -13.04
C GLU A 444 -13.37 32.25 -12.52
N ALA A 445 -14.48 32.76 -13.09
CA ALA A 445 -15.82 32.30 -12.75
C ALA A 445 -16.05 30.81 -13.10
N MET A 446 -15.61 30.37 -14.29
CA MET A 446 -15.71 28.97 -14.71
C MET A 446 -14.82 28.03 -13.87
N GLU A 447 -13.63 28.49 -13.45
CA GLU A 447 -12.74 27.72 -12.56
C GLU A 447 -13.32 27.57 -11.16
N ALA A 448 -13.97 28.61 -10.62
CA ALA A 448 -14.67 28.54 -9.34
C ALA A 448 -15.86 27.58 -9.38
N GLU A 449 -16.59 27.53 -10.50
CA GLU A 449 -17.68 26.57 -10.72
C GLU A 449 -17.17 25.14 -10.88
N LEU A 450 -16.06 24.95 -11.61
CA LEU A 450 -15.38 23.66 -11.76
C LEU A 450 -14.93 23.10 -10.41
N ALA A 451 -14.39 23.93 -9.51
CA ALA A 451 -13.97 23.52 -8.17
C ALA A 451 -15.14 22.96 -7.35
N LYS A 452 -16.32 23.61 -7.40
CA LYS A 452 -17.54 23.11 -6.73
C LYS A 452 -18.02 21.79 -7.33
N LEU A 453 -17.95 21.66 -8.65
CA LEU A 453 -18.39 20.46 -9.37
C LEU A 453 -17.50 19.25 -9.07
N VAL A 454 -16.20 19.46 -8.96
CA VAL A 454 -15.22 18.43 -8.56
C VAL A 454 -15.53 17.93 -7.16
N GLU A 455 -15.87 18.81 -6.21
CA GLU A 455 -16.27 18.41 -4.86
C GLU A 455 -17.55 17.55 -4.87
N GLN A 456 -18.55 17.92 -5.70
CA GLN A 456 -19.77 17.12 -5.87
C GLN A 456 -19.47 15.73 -6.47
N LEU A 457 -18.63 15.66 -7.50
CA LEU A 457 -18.19 14.39 -8.11
C LEU A 457 -17.45 13.49 -7.11
N HIS A 458 -16.68 14.05 -6.18
CA HIS A 458 -16.05 13.30 -5.10
C HIS A 458 -17.07 12.68 -4.15
N ARG A 459 -18.08 13.45 -3.71
CA ARG A 459 -19.15 12.94 -2.82
C ARG A 459 -19.95 11.81 -3.47
N VAL A 460 -20.38 12.01 -4.73
CA VAL A 460 -21.12 11.00 -5.50
C VAL A 460 -20.30 9.72 -5.71
N ARG A 461 -18.97 9.86 -5.89
CA ARG A 461 -18.06 8.70 -5.99
C ARG A 461 -18.00 7.90 -4.68
N ASP A 462 -17.91 8.57 -3.54
CA ASP A 462 -17.86 7.92 -2.24
C ASP A 462 -19.17 7.19 -1.92
N ASP A 463 -20.32 7.80 -2.23
CA ASP A 463 -21.64 7.18 -2.09
C ASP A 463 -21.78 5.93 -2.97
N MET A 464 -21.31 6.01 -4.23
CA MET A 464 -21.31 4.87 -5.15
C MET A 464 -20.45 3.71 -4.63
N GLN A 465 -19.28 4.00 -4.04
CA GLN A 465 -18.44 2.97 -3.41
C GLN A 465 -19.10 2.36 -2.16
N GLY A 466 -19.85 3.16 -1.40
CA GLY A 466 -20.64 2.67 -0.26
C GLY A 466 -21.68 1.64 -0.70
N VAL A 467 -22.50 2.00 -1.68
CA VAL A 467 -23.55 1.13 -2.22
C VAL A 467 -22.95 -0.12 -2.88
N ASP A 468 -21.81 -0.02 -3.55
CA ASP A 468 -21.14 -1.19 -4.14
C ASP A 468 -20.71 -2.23 -3.09
N ARG A 469 -20.25 -1.78 -1.91
CA ARG A 469 -19.90 -2.68 -0.80
C ARG A 469 -21.14 -3.39 -0.26
N GLU A 470 -22.29 -2.72 -0.20
CA GLU A 470 -23.55 -3.29 0.26
C GLU A 470 -24.09 -4.33 -0.74
N ILE A 471 -24.04 -4.04 -2.05
CA ILE A 471 -24.41 -5.00 -3.10
C ILE A 471 -23.54 -6.26 -3.01
N GLN A 472 -22.23 -6.12 -2.80
CA GLN A 472 -21.34 -7.28 -2.65
C GLN A 472 -21.68 -8.12 -1.42
N LYS A 473 -21.97 -7.49 -0.27
CA LYS A 473 -22.38 -8.21 0.94
C LYS A 473 -23.68 -8.99 0.71
N SER A 474 -24.70 -8.33 0.19
CA SER A 474 -26.00 -8.95 -0.08
C SER A 474 -25.87 -10.12 -1.07
N GLY A 475 -25.08 -9.96 -2.15
CA GLY A 475 -24.83 -11.03 -3.12
C GLY A 475 -24.12 -12.26 -2.51
N VAL A 476 -23.11 -12.06 -1.66
CA VAL A 476 -22.45 -13.19 -0.97
C VAL A 476 -23.41 -13.94 -0.05
N HIS A 477 -24.32 -13.23 0.63
CA HIS A 477 -25.33 -13.86 1.47
C HIS A 477 -26.39 -14.61 0.66
N GLU A 478 -26.82 -14.06 -0.48
CA GLU A 478 -27.72 -14.73 -1.43
C GLU A 478 -27.11 -16.04 -1.96
N ASP A 479 -25.89 -15.96 -2.50
CA ASP A 479 -25.18 -17.10 -3.08
C ASP A 479 -24.99 -18.23 -2.06
N ARG A 480 -24.70 -17.87 -0.80
CA ARG A 480 -24.58 -18.83 0.29
C ARG A 480 -25.91 -19.53 0.58
N ALA A 481 -27.00 -18.77 0.72
CA ALA A 481 -28.32 -19.33 0.98
C ALA A 481 -28.79 -20.26 -0.16
N ARG A 482 -28.60 -19.87 -1.43
CA ARG A 482 -28.90 -20.71 -2.60
C ARG A 482 -28.02 -21.97 -2.65
N SER A 483 -26.73 -21.84 -2.35
CA SER A 483 -25.80 -22.97 -2.35
C SER A 483 -26.15 -24.00 -1.27
N GLU A 484 -26.54 -23.54 -0.08
CA GLU A 484 -27.00 -24.40 1.02
C GLU A 484 -28.32 -25.11 0.66
N ALA A 485 -29.29 -24.40 0.06
CA ALA A 485 -30.55 -25.00 -0.42
C ALA A 485 -30.29 -26.07 -1.50
N GLN A 486 -29.42 -25.79 -2.48
CA GLN A 486 -29.02 -26.75 -3.52
C GLN A 486 -28.31 -27.97 -2.95
N GLN A 487 -27.54 -27.81 -1.87
CA GLN A 487 -26.89 -28.94 -1.20
C GLN A 487 -27.93 -29.88 -0.59
N TYR A 488 -28.92 -29.35 0.13
CA TYR A 488 -29.99 -30.16 0.70
C TYR A 488 -30.82 -30.85 -0.40
N GLN A 489 -31.08 -30.17 -1.51
CA GLN A 489 -31.78 -30.75 -2.65
C GLN A 489 -31.00 -31.91 -3.30
N LYS A 490 -29.68 -31.78 -3.46
CA LYS A 490 -28.81 -32.87 -3.98
C LYS A 490 -28.61 -34.03 -3.01
N SER A 491 -28.86 -33.82 -1.72
CA SER A 491 -28.76 -34.86 -0.69
C SER A 491 -30.00 -35.75 -0.57
N GLN A 492 -31.09 -35.43 -1.29
CA GLN A 492 -32.24 -36.32 -1.43
C GLN A 492 -31.84 -37.58 -2.21
N GLY A 493 -31.54 -38.65 -1.48
CA GLY A 493 -31.25 -39.98 -2.04
C GLY A 493 -30.14 -40.77 -1.36
N ASN A 494 -29.26 -40.13 -0.57
CA ASN A 494 -28.16 -40.84 0.10
C ASN A 494 -27.96 -40.35 1.55
N SER A 495 -28.27 -41.19 2.54
CA SER A 495 -28.26 -40.84 3.98
C SER A 495 -26.90 -40.29 4.46
N LEU A 496 -25.81 -40.77 3.87
CA LEU A 496 -24.43 -40.31 4.13
C LEU A 496 -24.15 -38.87 3.65
N SER A 497 -24.84 -38.41 2.60
CA SER A 497 -24.63 -37.08 2.01
C SER A 497 -25.16 -35.94 2.89
N LYS A 498 -26.11 -36.25 3.80
CA LYS A 498 -26.68 -35.31 4.78
C LYS A 498 -25.63 -34.75 5.73
N TRP A 499 -24.57 -35.51 5.98
CA TRP A 499 -23.51 -35.17 6.94
C TRP A 499 -22.37 -34.34 6.32
N GLY A 500 -22.36 -34.13 4.99
CA GLY A 500 -21.40 -33.26 4.31
C GLY A 500 -20.83 -33.81 2.99
N ARG A 501 -20.43 -32.91 2.07
CA ARG A 501 -19.94 -33.26 0.72
C ARG A 501 -18.72 -34.18 0.71
N HIS A 502 -17.80 -34.01 1.66
CA HIS A 502 -16.55 -34.76 1.73
C HIS A 502 -16.71 -36.15 2.37
N ILE A 503 -17.86 -36.46 2.97
CA ILE A 503 -18.09 -37.73 3.66
C ILE A 503 -18.24 -38.89 2.69
N LEU A 504 -18.86 -38.65 1.53
CA LEU A 504 -18.94 -39.67 0.47
C LEU A 504 -17.54 -40.05 -0.06
N GLU A 505 -16.67 -39.06 -0.23
CA GLU A 505 -15.28 -39.29 -0.64
C GLU A 505 -14.47 -40.00 0.47
N LEU A 506 -14.68 -39.61 1.73
CA LEU A 506 -14.04 -40.24 2.87
C LEU A 506 -14.49 -41.70 3.02
N GLN A 507 -15.78 -42.00 2.86
CA GLN A 507 -16.30 -43.36 2.91
C GLN A 507 -15.66 -44.24 1.84
N SER A 508 -15.56 -43.75 0.60
CA SER A 508 -14.86 -44.47 -0.49
C SER A 508 -13.38 -44.72 -0.17
N LYS A 509 -12.69 -43.77 0.47
CA LYS A 509 -11.30 -43.95 0.91
C LYS A 509 -11.16 -44.94 2.06
N ILE A 510 -12.12 -44.98 2.98
CA ILE A 510 -12.16 -45.94 4.09
C ILE A 510 -12.37 -47.35 3.54
N ASP A 511 -13.34 -47.53 2.65
CA ASP A 511 -13.63 -48.82 2.01
C ASP A 511 -12.39 -49.34 1.27
N LYS A 512 -11.75 -48.50 0.45
CA LYS A 512 -10.52 -48.85 -0.26
C LYS A 512 -9.37 -49.21 0.70
N ALA A 513 -9.16 -48.45 1.76
CA ALA A 513 -8.10 -48.72 2.73
C ALA A 513 -8.36 -49.99 3.56
N PHE A 514 -9.63 -50.35 3.77
CA PHE A 514 -10.02 -51.61 4.40
C PHE A 514 -9.76 -52.80 3.46
N ASP A 515 -10.12 -52.69 2.18
CA ASP A 515 -9.84 -53.71 1.16
C ASP A 515 -8.33 -53.94 0.96
N GLU A 516 -7.52 -52.89 1.11
CA GLU A 516 -6.05 -52.96 1.11
C GLU A 516 -5.45 -53.53 2.41
N GLY A 517 -6.27 -53.95 3.38
CA GLY A 517 -5.83 -54.55 4.65
C GLY A 517 -5.16 -53.59 5.63
N LYS A 518 -5.32 -52.26 5.45
CA LYS A 518 -4.67 -51.26 6.31
C LYS A 518 -5.36 -51.10 7.67
N PHE A 519 -6.65 -51.41 7.73
CA PHE A 519 -7.48 -51.39 8.93
C PHE A 519 -7.63 -52.81 9.49
N LYS A 520 -7.58 -52.96 10.82
CA LYS A 520 -7.84 -54.24 11.50
C LYS A 520 -9.34 -54.50 11.63
N LYS A 521 -10.11 -53.48 12.02
CA LYS A 521 -11.57 -53.47 11.92
C LYS A 521 -12.03 -52.23 11.17
N LYS A 522 -13.10 -52.37 10.40
CA LYS A 522 -13.63 -51.28 9.58
C LYS A 522 -14.18 -50.16 10.48
N PRO A 523 -13.75 -48.89 10.32
CA PRO A 523 -14.35 -47.78 11.05
C PRO A 523 -15.85 -47.63 10.74
N ILE A 524 -16.66 -47.32 11.76
CA ILE A 524 -18.12 -47.15 11.64
C ILE A 524 -18.46 -45.68 11.80
N GLY A 525 -19.03 -45.04 10.78
CA GLY A 525 -19.46 -43.65 10.89
C GLY A 525 -19.94 -43.04 9.58
N PRO A 526 -20.44 -41.79 9.60
CA PRO A 526 -20.72 -41.02 10.81
C PRO A 526 -21.86 -41.65 11.63
N VAL A 527 -21.77 -41.59 12.96
CA VAL A 527 -22.73 -42.23 13.90
C VAL A 527 -24.18 -41.91 13.55
N GLY A 528 -24.49 -40.67 13.18
CA GLY A 528 -25.84 -40.24 12.84
C GLY A 528 -26.43 -40.88 11.58
N ALA A 529 -25.65 -41.55 10.73
CA ALA A 529 -26.17 -42.36 9.63
C ALA A 529 -26.80 -43.69 10.10
N TYR A 530 -26.49 -44.13 11.33
CA TYR A 530 -26.96 -45.38 11.92
C TYR A 530 -28.06 -45.18 12.97
N VAL A 531 -28.52 -43.93 13.16
CA VAL A 531 -29.54 -43.54 14.13
C VAL A 531 -30.79 -43.09 13.38
N ASN A 532 -31.89 -43.82 13.55
CA ASN A 532 -33.20 -43.47 12.99
C ASN A 532 -34.17 -43.10 14.11
N VAL A 533 -34.78 -41.93 14.00
CA VAL A 533 -35.79 -41.44 14.96
C VAL A 533 -37.15 -42.08 14.65
N LYS A 534 -37.85 -42.57 15.68
CA LYS A 534 -39.17 -43.20 15.54
C LYS A 534 -40.29 -42.17 15.30
N GLU A 535 -40.17 -41.01 15.92
CA GLU A 535 -41.17 -39.93 15.92
C GLU A 535 -40.52 -38.61 15.50
N GLU A 536 -40.99 -38.03 14.38
CA GLU A 536 -40.37 -36.83 13.79
C GLU A 536 -40.47 -35.59 14.68
N GLU A 537 -41.48 -35.52 15.56
CA GLU A 537 -41.64 -34.43 16.53
C GLU A 537 -40.42 -34.26 17.46
N TRP A 538 -39.66 -35.33 17.70
CA TRP A 538 -38.48 -35.34 18.56
C TRP A 538 -37.16 -35.22 17.81
N ALA A 539 -37.15 -35.17 16.47
CA ALA A 539 -35.92 -35.23 15.69
C ALA A 539 -34.94 -34.10 16.03
N ARG A 540 -35.44 -32.89 16.27
CA ARG A 540 -34.63 -31.73 16.68
C ARG A 540 -34.08 -31.89 18.09
N ALA A 541 -34.92 -32.30 19.04
CA ALA A 541 -34.54 -32.57 20.42
C ALA A 541 -33.43 -33.63 20.51
N ILE A 542 -33.61 -34.74 19.80
CA ILE A 542 -32.66 -35.85 19.74
C ILE A 542 -31.36 -35.42 19.07
N GLN A 543 -31.43 -34.61 18.01
CA GLN A 543 -30.23 -34.08 17.37
C GLN A 543 -29.40 -33.21 18.31
N HIS A 544 -30.05 -32.30 19.06
CA HIS A 544 -29.35 -31.49 20.07
C HIS A 544 -28.83 -32.34 21.24
N CYS A 545 -29.56 -33.38 21.63
CA CYS A 545 -29.14 -34.35 22.63
C CYS A 545 -27.83 -35.06 22.24
N LEU A 546 -27.74 -35.54 21.00
CA LEU A 546 -26.61 -36.33 20.52
C LEU A 546 -25.44 -35.46 20.02
N GLY A 547 -25.72 -34.23 19.59
CA GLY A 547 -24.73 -33.20 19.30
C GLY A 547 -23.65 -33.63 18.30
N SER A 548 -22.38 -33.30 18.61
CA SER A 548 -21.22 -33.63 17.78
C SER A 548 -20.92 -35.13 17.70
N THR A 549 -21.50 -35.95 18.57
CA THR A 549 -21.37 -37.42 18.51
C THR A 549 -21.95 -37.95 17.20
N LEU A 550 -22.97 -37.30 16.65
CA LEU A 550 -23.59 -37.71 15.39
C LEU A 550 -22.64 -37.65 14.19
N SER A 551 -21.69 -36.72 14.18
CA SER A 551 -20.66 -36.65 13.15
C SER A 551 -19.42 -37.50 13.49
N ALA A 552 -19.37 -38.19 14.62
CA ALA A 552 -18.20 -38.97 14.98
C ALA A 552 -18.07 -40.27 14.16
N TYR A 553 -16.82 -40.73 13.99
CA TYR A 553 -16.50 -42.08 13.50
C TYR A 553 -15.96 -42.93 14.64
N LEU A 554 -16.38 -44.19 14.70
CA LEU A 554 -15.96 -45.17 15.69
C LEU A 554 -14.83 -46.03 15.14
N VAL A 555 -13.80 -46.25 15.94
CA VAL A 555 -12.67 -47.13 15.63
C VAL A 555 -12.41 -48.07 16.81
N ASP A 556 -12.05 -49.32 16.50
CA ASP A 556 -11.87 -50.37 17.52
C ASP A 556 -10.57 -50.21 18.32
N ASN A 557 -9.52 -49.68 17.70
CA ASN A 557 -8.17 -49.62 18.30
C ASN A 557 -7.36 -48.39 17.86
N SER A 558 -6.28 -48.13 18.60
CA SER A 558 -5.41 -46.96 18.38
C SER A 558 -4.69 -46.97 17.02
N HIS A 559 -4.41 -48.16 16.45
CA HIS A 559 -3.83 -48.28 15.11
C HIS A 559 -4.80 -47.79 14.05
N ASP A 560 -6.05 -48.28 14.07
CA ASP A 560 -7.11 -47.88 13.15
C ASP A 560 -7.44 -46.39 13.30
N GLN A 561 -7.38 -45.85 14.52
CA GLN A 561 -7.49 -44.40 14.76
C GLN A 561 -6.40 -43.61 14.00
N GLY A 562 -5.16 -44.09 14.01
CA GLY A 562 -4.04 -43.47 13.31
C GLY A 562 -4.18 -43.53 11.79
N VAL A 563 -4.73 -44.63 11.25
CA VAL A 563 -5.01 -44.77 9.81
C VAL A 563 -6.14 -43.84 9.39
N LEU A 564 -7.25 -43.80 10.14
CA LEU A 564 -8.39 -42.94 9.83
C LEU A 564 -8.01 -41.45 9.88
N ARG A 565 -7.22 -41.02 10.89
CA ARG A 565 -6.71 -39.63 10.98
C ARG A 565 -5.90 -39.20 9.76
N LYS A 566 -5.24 -40.12 9.04
CA LYS A 566 -4.49 -39.82 7.81
C LYS A 566 -5.40 -39.69 6.58
N LEU A 567 -6.58 -40.32 6.60
CA LEU A 567 -7.54 -40.30 5.50
C LEU A 567 -8.49 -39.09 5.59
N VAL A 568 -8.75 -38.59 6.79
CA VAL A 568 -9.55 -37.38 7.02
C VAL A 568 -8.77 -36.15 6.48
N PRO A 569 -9.35 -35.33 5.57
CA PRO A 569 -8.70 -34.13 5.06
C PRO A 569 -8.32 -33.15 6.20
N GLN A 570 -7.13 -32.54 6.13
CA GLN A 570 -6.64 -31.60 7.17
C GLN A 570 -7.57 -30.39 7.43
N ARG A 571 -8.51 -30.10 6.53
CA ARG A 571 -9.50 -29.00 6.65
C ARG A 571 -10.86 -29.46 7.17
N SER A 572 -11.09 -30.75 7.39
CA SER A 572 -12.34 -31.31 7.89
C SER A 572 -12.17 -31.73 9.36
N TYR A 573 -12.98 -31.17 10.25
CA TYR A 573 -13.01 -31.57 11.65
C TYR A 573 -14.01 -32.72 11.83
N GLN A 574 -13.51 -33.95 11.91
CA GLN A 574 -14.32 -35.14 12.20
C GLN A 574 -13.87 -35.73 13.54
N ALA A 575 -14.79 -35.88 14.48
CA ALA A 575 -14.51 -36.55 15.75
C ALA A 575 -14.24 -38.04 15.50
N ILE A 576 -13.22 -38.61 16.15
CA ILE A 576 -12.92 -40.05 16.08
C ILE A 576 -12.93 -40.61 17.50
N ILE A 577 -13.91 -41.46 17.78
CA ILE A 577 -14.11 -42.12 19.07
C ILE A 577 -13.51 -43.52 19.00
N GLN A 578 -12.60 -43.81 19.93
CA GLN A 578 -12.07 -45.17 20.08
C GLN A 578 -12.94 -45.95 21.07
N THR A 579 -13.53 -47.06 20.64
CA THR A 579 -14.38 -47.94 21.46
C THR A 579 -14.22 -49.38 21.00
N GLN A 580 -14.28 -50.35 21.92
CA GLN A 580 -14.24 -51.77 21.52
C GLN A 580 -15.56 -52.15 20.84
N PHE A 581 -15.46 -52.88 19.72
CA PHE A 581 -16.65 -53.33 18.99
C PHE A 581 -17.25 -54.57 19.65
N ASP A 582 -17.86 -54.34 20.81
CA ASP A 582 -18.53 -55.36 21.63
C ASP A 582 -20.01 -55.51 21.27
N ALA A 583 -20.64 -56.56 21.79
CA ALA A 583 -22.08 -56.77 21.67
C ALA A 583 -22.88 -55.65 22.35
N ARG A 584 -24.12 -55.45 21.91
CA ARG A 584 -25.02 -54.44 22.48
C ARG A 584 -25.15 -54.59 24.00
N TYR A 585 -25.02 -53.48 24.73
CA TYR A 585 -25.18 -53.47 26.17
C TYR A 585 -26.61 -53.87 26.59
N ASP A 586 -26.70 -54.77 27.57
CA ASP A 586 -27.95 -55.06 28.27
C ASP A 586 -28.10 -54.10 29.47
N ILE A 587 -28.95 -53.10 29.32
CA ILE A 587 -29.13 -52.05 30.33
C ILE A 587 -30.25 -52.47 31.29
N PRO A 588 -29.96 -52.73 32.57
CA PRO A 588 -30.95 -53.14 33.53
C PRO A 588 -32.00 -52.04 33.74
N LYS A 589 -33.26 -52.43 33.98
CA LYS A 589 -34.37 -51.47 34.17
C LYS A 589 -34.12 -50.45 35.29
N SER A 590 -33.33 -50.81 36.30
CA SER A 590 -32.95 -49.92 37.41
C SER A 590 -31.97 -48.81 37.02
N ALA A 591 -31.28 -48.92 35.89
CA ALA A 591 -30.33 -47.92 35.40
C ALA A 591 -30.94 -46.95 34.37
N ARG A 592 -32.19 -47.19 33.96
CA ARG A 592 -32.93 -46.36 33.00
C ARG A 592 -33.73 -45.27 33.71
N ALA A 593 -34.20 -44.28 32.94
CA ALA A 593 -35.20 -43.33 33.39
C ALA A 593 -36.43 -44.04 34.03
N PRO A 594 -37.08 -43.43 35.04
CA PRO A 594 -38.23 -44.01 35.72
C PRO A 594 -39.33 -44.52 34.77
N HIS A 595 -39.96 -45.63 35.14
CA HIS A 595 -40.98 -46.29 34.31
C HIS A 595 -42.16 -45.33 34.02
N GLY A 596 -42.50 -45.17 32.74
CA GLY A 596 -43.56 -44.27 32.26
C GLY A 596 -43.04 -42.97 31.63
N LEU A 597 -41.74 -42.66 31.72
CA LEU A 597 -41.12 -41.54 31.03
C LEU A 597 -40.48 -41.97 29.71
N TYR A 598 -40.61 -41.10 28.70
CA TYR A 598 -40.10 -41.39 27.36
C TYR A 598 -38.63 -40.97 27.26
N ALA A 599 -37.71 -41.94 27.28
CA ALA A 599 -36.29 -41.67 27.17
C ALA A 599 -35.86 -41.54 25.70
N VAL A 600 -34.75 -40.82 25.46
CA VAL A 600 -34.15 -40.71 24.11
C VAL A 600 -33.82 -42.09 23.54
N MET A 601 -33.38 -43.03 24.39
CA MET A 601 -33.16 -44.43 24.02
C MET A 601 -34.40 -45.11 23.43
N ASP A 602 -35.59 -44.79 23.93
CA ASP A 602 -36.84 -45.38 23.45
C ASP A 602 -37.32 -44.73 22.16
N ALA A 603 -36.94 -43.48 21.91
CA ALA A 603 -37.34 -42.68 20.73
C ALA A 603 -36.47 -42.91 19.49
N ILE A 604 -35.35 -43.64 19.61
CA ILE A 604 -34.45 -43.95 18.49
C ILE A 604 -34.37 -45.45 18.22
N THR A 605 -33.95 -45.78 17.00
CA THR A 605 -33.52 -47.12 16.58
C THR A 605 -32.09 -47.02 16.06
N VAL A 606 -31.22 -47.90 16.53
CA VAL A 606 -29.79 -47.90 16.19
C VAL A 606 -29.42 -49.22 15.53
N SER A 607 -28.91 -49.14 14.30
CA SER A 607 -28.65 -50.31 13.46
C SER A 607 -27.41 -51.10 13.86
N GLU A 608 -26.37 -50.44 14.40
CA GLU A 608 -25.09 -51.04 14.76
C GLU A 608 -24.87 -51.06 16.29
N ASP A 609 -24.39 -52.20 16.81
CA ASP A 609 -24.23 -52.40 18.25
C ASP A 609 -23.14 -51.50 18.88
N PRO A 610 -21.95 -51.31 18.28
CA PRO A 610 -20.96 -50.38 18.83
C PRO A 610 -21.45 -48.93 18.85
N VAL A 611 -22.33 -48.56 17.90
CA VAL A 611 -22.94 -47.23 17.87
C VAL A 611 -23.91 -47.07 19.04
N PHE A 612 -24.73 -48.07 19.31
CA PHE A 612 -25.63 -48.05 20.47
C PHE A 612 -24.85 -47.89 21.78
N ASN A 613 -23.78 -48.68 21.94
CA ASN A 613 -22.94 -48.64 23.15
C ASN A 613 -22.30 -47.25 23.36
N VAL A 614 -21.80 -46.61 22.31
CA VAL A 614 -21.23 -45.24 22.41
C VAL A 614 -22.28 -44.19 22.76
N LEU A 615 -23.49 -44.32 22.23
CA LEU A 615 -24.58 -43.41 22.57
C LEU A 615 -25.02 -43.55 24.03
N ILE A 616 -24.80 -44.71 24.65
CA ILE A 616 -24.96 -44.91 26.09
C ILE A 616 -23.77 -44.32 26.85
N ASP A 617 -22.54 -44.68 26.48
CA ASP A 617 -21.33 -44.29 27.22
C ASP A 617 -21.07 -42.77 27.22
N GLN A 618 -21.27 -42.10 26.08
CA GLN A 618 -21.02 -40.66 25.94
C GLN A 618 -22.32 -39.85 25.92
N GLY A 619 -23.37 -40.42 25.35
CA GLY A 619 -24.65 -39.76 25.19
C GLY A 619 -25.61 -39.99 26.35
N GLU A 620 -25.43 -41.01 27.20
CA GLU A 620 -26.32 -41.36 28.32
C GLU A 620 -27.81 -41.33 27.95
N ILE A 621 -28.15 -41.78 26.73
CA ILE A 621 -29.49 -41.68 26.15
C ILE A 621 -30.58 -42.39 26.97
N GLU A 622 -30.19 -43.30 27.86
CA GLU A 622 -31.06 -44.01 28.81
C GLU A 622 -31.47 -43.16 30.03
N LYS A 623 -30.77 -42.04 30.27
CA LYS A 623 -31.03 -41.09 31.37
C LYS A 623 -31.50 -39.71 30.86
N GLN A 624 -31.69 -39.54 29.57
CA GLN A 624 -32.21 -38.31 28.97
C GLN A 624 -33.66 -38.51 28.56
N ILE A 625 -34.57 -37.66 29.04
CA ILE A 625 -36.02 -37.79 28.82
C ILE A 625 -36.56 -36.71 27.88
N LEU A 626 -37.64 -37.05 27.17
CA LEU A 626 -38.36 -36.20 26.23
C LEU A 626 -39.69 -35.78 26.86
N VAL A 627 -39.96 -34.47 26.94
CA VAL A 627 -41.13 -33.90 27.62
C VAL A 627 -41.80 -32.84 26.77
N LYS A 628 -43.13 -32.85 26.69
CA LYS A 628 -43.89 -31.97 25.79
C LYS A 628 -44.12 -30.58 26.38
N SER A 629 -44.23 -30.49 27.72
CA SER A 629 -44.48 -29.24 28.42
C SER A 629 -43.24 -28.72 29.15
N HIS A 630 -43.02 -27.40 29.08
CA HIS A 630 -42.00 -26.72 29.87
C HIS A 630 -42.22 -26.92 31.37
N SER A 631 -43.47 -26.92 31.85
CA SER A 631 -43.79 -27.13 33.26
C SER A 631 -43.36 -28.51 33.77
N GLU A 632 -43.49 -29.55 32.93
CA GLU A 632 -43.04 -30.90 33.27
C GLU A 632 -41.52 -30.98 33.29
N ALA A 633 -40.85 -30.34 32.32
CA ALA A 633 -39.40 -30.24 32.28
C ALA A 633 -38.82 -29.56 33.54
N THR A 634 -39.46 -28.49 34.01
CA THR A 634 -39.11 -27.80 35.27
C THR A 634 -39.28 -28.72 36.47
N MET A 635 -40.42 -29.42 36.57
CA MET A 635 -40.69 -30.34 37.68
C MET A 635 -39.62 -31.42 37.82
N TYR A 636 -39.17 -32.02 36.72
CA TYR A 636 -38.13 -33.05 36.74
C TYR A 636 -36.73 -32.49 37.01
N ALA A 637 -36.45 -31.24 36.58
CA ALA A 637 -35.17 -30.58 36.84
C ALA A 637 -35.04 -30.07 38.29
N GLU A 638 -36.13 -29.70 38.96
CA GLU A 638 -36.10 -29.22 40.35
C GLU A 638 -35.98 -30.35 41.39
N ARG A 639 -36.50 -31.55 41.09
CA ARG A 639 -36.63 -32.65 42.07
C ARG A 639 -35.40 -33.57 42.18
N GLU A 640 -34.32 -33.31 41.44
CA GLU A 640 -33.10 -34.14 41.35
C GLU A 640 -33.37 -35.66 41.38
N HIS A 641 -33.79 -36.22 40.25
CA HIS A 641 -34.01 -37.66 40.13
C HIS A 641 -32.72 -38.42 39.80
N PRO A 642 -32.44 -39.57 40.44
CA PRO A 642 -31.16 -40.28 40.31
C PRO A 642 -30.86 -40.81 38.90
N ASN A 643 -31.89 -41.02 38.07
CA ASN A 643 -31.77 -41.57 36.72
C ASN A 643 -32.26 -40.61 35.62
N ILE A 644 -32.42 -39.32 35.92
CA ILE A 644 -32.75 -38.29 34.92
C ILE A 644 -31.66 -37.23 34.94
N ARG A 645 -30.90 -37.14 33.86
CA ARG A 645 -29.80 -36.16 33.76
C ARG A 645 -30.22 -34.89 33.03
N LYS A 646 -31.04 -35.01 32.00
CA LYS A 646 -31.54 -33.90 31.17
C LYS A 646 -32.94 -34.18 30.66
N CYS A 647 -33.71 -33.12 30.52
CA CYS A 647 -35.02 -33.11 29.89
C CYS A 647 -34.97 -32.28 28.61
N TRP A 648 -35.55 -32.78 27.52
CA TRP A 648 -35.59 -32.08 26.23
C TRP A 648 -37.02 -31.81 25.78
N LEU A 649 -37.23 -30.61 25.26
CA LEU A 649 -38.47 -30.19 24.61
C LEU A 649 -38.38 -30.42 23.08
N PRO A 650 -39.53 -30.54 22.38
CA PRO A 650 -39.57 -30.75 20.93
C PRO A 650 -38.81 -29.69 20.11
N ASP A 651 -38.75 -28.45 20.61
CA ASP A 651 -38.08 -27.33 19.94
C ASP A 651 -36.54 -27.37 20.03
N GLY A 652 -35.97 -28.34 20.76
CA GLY A 652 -34.54 -28.47 21.00
C GLY A 652 -34.05 -27.79 22.28
N SER A 653 -34.94 -27.18 23.06
CA SER A 653 -34.60 -26.61 24.36
C SER A 653 -34.35 -27.72 25.40
N GLN A 654 -33.40 -27.50 26.31
CA GLN A 654 -33.08 -28.46 27.38
C GLN A 654 -33.23 -27.84 28.77
N MET A 655 -33.59 -28.69 29.72
CA MET A 655 -33.62 -28.39 31.14
C MET A 655 -32.86 -29.45 31.93
N TYR A 656 -32.02 -29.01 32.85
CA TYR A 656 -31.22 -29.90 33.68
C TYR A 656 -30.86 -29.23 35.00
N THR A 657 -30.51 -30.02 36.00
CA THR A 657 -30.10 -29.50 37.31
C THR A 657 -28.60 -29.23 37.32
N ARG A 658 -28.19 -28.07 37.82
CA ARG A 658 -26.78 -27.73 38.10
C ARG A 658 -26.72 -27.01 39.44
N ASN A 659 -25.94 -27.55 40.38
CA ASN A 659 -25.86 -27.05 41.76
C ASN A 659 -27.25 -26.94 42.43
N SER A 660 -28.10 -27.95 42.24
CA SER A 660 -29.47 -28.00 42.78
C SER A 660 -30.42 -26.89 42.30
N ALA A 661 -30.07 -26.18 41.22
CA ALA A 661 -30.95 -25.25 40.51
C ALA A 661 -31.31 -25.78 39.12
N ALA A 662 -32.56 -25.60 38.71
CA ALA A 662 -33.01 -25.93 37.35
C ALA A 662 -32.47 -24.88 36.36
N VAL A 663 -31.70 -25.34 35.37
CA VAL A 663 -31.12 -24.51 34.30
C VAL A 663 -31.87 -24.79 33.01
N TYR A 664 -32.43 -23.73 32.41
CA TYR A 664 -33.02 -23.76 31.08
C TYR A 664 -32.01 -23.29 30.03
N ARG A 665 -31.93 -23.99 28.90
CA ARG A 665 -31.19 -23.53 27.72
C ARG A 665 -32.09 -23.64 26.49
N SER A 666 -32.33 -22.50 25.85
CA SER A 666 -33.10 -22.42 24.61
C SER A 666 -32.42 -23.20 23.48
N GLY A 667 -33.21 -23.92 22.69
CA GLY A 667 -32.75 -24.56 21.45
C GLY A 667 -32.47 -23.54 20.35
N GLU A 668 -31.47 -23.82 19.51
CA GLU A 668 -31.15 -23.01 18.32
C GLU A 668 -32.13 -23.34 17.20
N ARG A 669 -33.15 -22.49 17.00
CA ARG A 669 -34.22 -22.71 16.00
C ARG A 669 -33.74 -22.79 14.56
N HIS A 670 -32.53 -22.32 14.28
CA HIS A 670 -31.97 -22.23 12.93
C HIS A 670 -31.03 -23.38 12.55
N LEU A 671 -30.75 -24.33 13.46
CA LEU A 671 -29.94 -25.49 13.10
C LEU A 671 -30.73 -26.43 12.16
N PRO A 672 -30.12 -26.89 11.05
CA PRO A 672 -30.76 -27.86 10.16
C PRO A 672 -30.98 -29.18 10.89
N VAL A 673 -32.20 -29.73 10.83
CA VAL A 673 -32.55 -31.00 11.50
C VAL A 673 -32.18 -32.16 10.56
N LEU A 674 -30.91 -32.58 10.59
CA LEU A 674 -30.33 -33.64 9.77
C LEU A 674 -30.99 -35.02 9.99
N LEU A 675 -31.57 -35.25 11.18
CA LEU A 675 -32.29 -36.48 11.53
C LEU A 675 -33.75 -36.50 11.02
N ALA A 676 -34.27 -35.40 10.46
CA ALA A 676 -35.62 -35.38 9.88
C ALA A 676 -35.68 -36.17 8.56
N GLN A 677 -36.85 -36.75 8.27
CA GLN A 677 -37.05 -37.52 7.03
C GLN A 677 -37.32 -36.58 5.86
N ASP A 678 -38.04 -35.47 6.10
CA ASP A 678 -38.34 -34.45 5.09
C ASP A 678 -37.61 -33.11 5.38
N MET A 679 -36.80 -32.65 4.42
CA MET A 679 -36.05 -31.38 4.49
C MET A 679 -36.69 -30.26 3.66
N THR A 680 -37.87 -30.51 3.08
CA THR A 680 -38.53 -29.60 2.14
C THR A 680 -38.82 -28.22 2.75
N ASP A 681 -39.27 -28.18 4.00
CA ASP A 681 -39.55 -26.91 4.70
C ASP A 681 -38.30 -26.06 4.94
N GLN A 682 -37.16 -26.70 5.19
CA GLN A 682 -35.88 -26.01 5.38
C GLN A 682 -35.32 -25.47 4.06
N ILE A 683 -35.48 -26.24 2.98
CA ILE A 683 -35.13 -25.80 1.62
C ILE A 683 -35.97 -24.57 1.25
N ASN A 684 -37.29 -24.61 1.50
CA ASN A 684 -38.19 -23.50 1.22
C ASN A 684 -37.85 -22.24 2.03
N ALA A 685 -37.49 -22.40 3.32
CA ALA A 685 -37.06 -21.27 4.16
C ALA A 685 -35.77 -20.61 3.66
N LEU A 686 -34.78 -21.41 3.22
CA LEU A 686 -33.52 -20.90 2.66
C LEU A 686 -33.73 -20.22 1.30
N LEU A 687 -34.61 -20.76 0.46
CA LEU A 687 -34.98 -20.16 -0.82
C LEU A 687 -35.72 -18.82 -0.61
N SER A 688 -36.66 -18.75 0.34
CA SER A 688 -37.35 -17.50 0.68
C SER A 688 -36.36 -16.43 1.14
N ARG A 689 -35.41 -16.78 2.00
CA ARG A 689 -34.36 -15.86 2.46
C ARG A 689 -33.46 -15.39 1.31
N ALA A 690 -33.12 -16.29 0.37
CA ALA A 690 -32.36 -15.93 -0.81
C ALA A 690 -33.13 -14.94 -1.70
N ASP A 691 -34.44 -15.12 -1.85
CA ASP A 691 -35.27 -14.23 -2.65
C ASP A 691 -35.47 -12.85 -1.99
N ASP A 692 -35.56 -12.78 -0.66
CA ASP A 692 -35.57 -11.50 0.08
C ASP A 692 -34.25 -10.73 -0.10
N LEU A 693 -33.12 -11.42 0.03
CA LEU A 693 -31.79 -10.83 -0.21
C LEU A 693 -31.62 -10.40 -1.68
N ALA A 694 -32.17 -11.16 -2.63
CA ALA A 694 -32.15 -10.78 -4.04
C ALA A 694 -32.97 -9.49 -4.30
N ARG A 695 -34.10 -9.30 -3.60
CA ARG A 695 -34.89 -8.05 -3.67
C ARG A 695 -34.11 -6.87 -3.15
N GLU A 696 -33.52 -6.98 -1.96
CA GLU A 696 -32.66 -5.95 -1.37
C GLU A 696 -31.49 -5.60 -2.31
N GLY A 697 -30.82 -6.62 -2.87
CA GLY A 697 -29.75 -6.45 -3.85
C GLY A 697 -30.21 -5.71 -5.12
N ASN A 698 -31.44 -5.95 -5.59
CA ASN A 698 -32.01 -5.24 -6.73
C ASN A 698 -32.35 -3.77 -6.42
N GLU A 699 -32.87 -3.47 -5.23
CA GLU A 699 -33.11 -2.10 -4.77
C GLU A 699 -31.80 -1.31 -4.68
N LEU A 700 -30.74 -1.93 -4.13
CA LEU A 700 -29.40 -1.32 -4.07
C LEU A 700 -28.82 -1.09 -5.47
N ARG A 701 -29.01 -2.01 -6.43
CA ARG A 701 -28.61 -1.81 -7.84
C ARG A 701 -29.39 -0.69 -8.52
N ALA A 702 -30.68 -0.53 -8.21
CA ALA A 702 -31.48 0.58 -8.72
C ALA A 702 -30.97 1.92 -8.16
N ARG A 703 -30.68 1.98 -6.85
CA ARG A 703 -30.06 3.14 -6.21
C ARG A 703 -28.70 3.48 -6.82
N LYS A 704 -27.83 2.48 -7.02
CA LYS A 704 -26.55 2.65 -7.73
C LYS A 704 -26.74 3.25 -9.11
N SER A 705 -27.74 2.77 -9.87
CA SER A 705 -28.03 3.29 -11.21
C SER A 705 -28.46 4.76 -11.19
N SER A 706 -29.20 5.19 -10.17
CA SER A 706 -29.54 6.61 -9.97
C SER A 706 -28.31 7.47 -9.71
N ILE A 707 -27.43 7.02 -8.80
CA ILE A 707 -26.18 7.72 -8.46
C ILE A 707 -25.24 7.75 -9.68
N GLN A 708 -25.21 6.68 -10.48
CA GLN A 708 -24.44 6.62 -11.71
C GLN A 708 -24.91 7.68 -12.72
N ARG A 709 -26.22 7.88 -12.89
CA ARG A 709 -26.75 8.94 -13.76
C ARG A 709 -26.37 10.32 -13.27
N GLU A 710 -26.50 10.58 -11.97
CA GLU A 710 -26.07 11.85 -11.36
C GLU A 710 -24.58 12.12 -11.58
N ARG A 711 -23.74 11.10 -11.44
CA ARG A 711 -22.31 11.18 -11.75
C ARG A 711 -22.07 11.53 -13.21
N ASP A 712 -22.76 10.86 -14.13
CA ASP A 712 -22.58 11.07 -15.57
C ASP A 712 -23.03 12.49 -15.97
N ASP A 713 -24.13 12.99 -15.41
CA ASP A 713 -24.60 14.37 -15.60
C ASP A 713 -23.59 15.40 -15.09
N LEU A 714 -23.04 15.18 -13.88
CA LEU A 714 -22.00 16.04 -13.33
C LEU A 714 -20.70 15.97 -14.15
N SER A 715 -20.32 14.79 -14.63
CA SER A 715 -19.13 14.63 -15.47
C SER A 715 -19.28 15.30 -16.84
N GLN A 716 -20.50 15.30 -17.42
CA GLN A 716 -20.77 16.08 -18.62
C GLN A 716 -20.65 17.58 -18.37
N LYS A 717 -21.18 18.09 -17.26
CA LYS A 717 -21.02 19.51 -16.86
C LYS A 717 -19.56 19.89 -16.60
N GLU A 718 -18.77 19.00 -16.01
CA GLU A 718 -17.33 19.18 -15.82
C GLU A 718 -16.63 19.33 -17.18
N LEU A 719 -16.95 18.46 -18.12
CA LEU A 719 -16.37 18.45 -19.45
C LEU A 719 -16.73 19.71 -20.25
N THR A 720 -17.97 20.20 -20.16
CA THR A 720 -18.39 21.44 -20.84
C THR A 720 -17.70 22.67 -20.27
N LEU A 721 -17.64 22.79 -18.94
CA LEU A 721 -16.93 23.89 -18.27
C LEU A 721 -15.42 23.85 -18.53
N THR A 722 -14.81 22.66 -18.53
CA THR A 722 -13.38 22.50 -18.84
C THR A 722 -13.07 22.89 -20.28
N ARG A 723 -13.93 22.51 -21.24
CA ARG A 723 -13.81 22.93 -22.65
C ARG A 723 -13.99 24.44 -22.79
N GLY A 724 -15.04 25.01 -22.17
CA GLY A 724 -15.30 26.45 -22.18
C GLY A 724 -14.15 27.27 -21.60
N SER A 725 -13.57 26.83 -20.47
CA SER A 725 -12.41 27.48 -19.86
C SER A 725 -11.17 27.39 -20.76
N ARG A 726 -10.92 26.23 -21.41
CA ARG A 726 -9.80 26.05 -22.35
C ARG A 726 -9.94 26.93 -23.59
N ASP A 727 -11.13 27.00 -24.17
CA ASP A 727 -11.36 27.81 -25.37
C ASP A 727 -11.31 29.31 -25.05
N THR A 728 -11.81 29.73 -23.89
CA THR A 728 -11.64 31.11 -23.40
C THR A 728 -10.17 31.44 -23.12
N ARG A 729 -9.37 30.51 -22.57
CA ARG A 729 -7.90 30.71 -22.42
C ARG A 729 -7.19 30.84 -23.77
N LYS A 730 -7.57 30.07 -24.79
CA LYS A 730 -7.03 30.26 -26.14
C LYS A 730 -7.38 31.64 -26.69
N ARG A 731 -8.62 32.12 -26.43
CA ARG A 731 -9.05 33.48 -26.79
C ARG A 731 -8.19 34.53 -26.09
N ILE A 732 -7.89 34.36 -24.80
CA ILE A 732 -6.98 35.25 -24.05
C ILE A 732 -5.58 35.25 -24.67
N SER A 733 -5.01 34.09 -25.00
CA SER A 733 -3.70 34.01 -25.66
C SER A 733 -3.68 34.65 -27.05
N GLN A 734 -4.78 34.57 -27.80
CA GLN A 734 -4.94 35.29 -29.08
C GLN A 734 -4.97 36.80 -28.85
N LEU A 735 -5.74 37.26 -27.86
CA LEU A 735 -5.79 38.67 -27.47
C LEU A 735 -4.43 39.19 -26.98
N ASP A 736 -3.66 38.38 -26.25
CA ASP A 736 -2.30 38.72 -25.83
C ASP A 736 -1.36 38.92 -27.02
N PHE A 737 -1.41 38.01 -28.00
CA PHE A 737 -0.65 38.15 -29.22
C PHE A 737 -1.04 39.41 -30.00
N ASP A 738 -2.34 39.68 -30.13
CA ASP A 738 -2.85 40.87 -30.81
C ASP A 738 -2.45 42.16 -30.07
N ILE A 739 -2.52 42.18 -28.74
CA ILE A 739 -2.08 43.31 -27.89
C ILE A 739 -0.58 43.56 -28.07
N SER A 740 0.26 42.50 -28.01
CA SER A 740 1.70 42.64 -28.21
C SER A 740 2.06 43.11 -29.62
N ARG A 741 1.33 42.65 -30.65
CA ARG A 741 1.50 43.11 -32.03
C ARG A 741 1.12 44.57 -32.22
N LEU A 742 0.02 45.01 -31.61
CA LEU A 742 -0.40 46.41 -31.64
C LEU A 742 0.59 47.31 -30.90
N GLN A 743 1.12 46.85 -29.75
CA GLN A 743 2.16 47.55 -28.98
C GLN A 743 3.46 47.69 -29.76
N SER A 744 3.95 46.63 -30.41
CA SER A 744 5.16 46.71 -31.24
C SER A 744 4.99 47.64 -32.46
N THR A 745 3.79 47.68 -33.03
CA THR A 745 3.46 48.56 -34.18
C THR A 745 3.45 50.05 -33.78
N ILE A 746 3.07 50.36 -32.54
CA ILE A 746 3.14 51.73 -31.97
C ILE A 746 4.61 52.12 -31.74
N GLU A 747 5.43 51.20 -31.25
CA GLU A 747 6.85 51.41 -30.95
C GLU A 747 7.68 51.62 -32.23
N GLU A 748 7.47 50.81 -33.28
CA GLU A 748 8.15 50.93 -34.58
C GLU A 748 7.83 52.23 -35.34
N ARG A 749 6.62 52.79 -35.17
CA ARG A 749 6.19 54.01 -35.87
C ARG A 749 6.72 55.32 -35.24
N SER A 750 7.48 55.24 -34.16
CA SER A 750 7.94 56.40 -33.38
C SER A 750 9.37 56.89 -33.69
N SER A 751 10.08 56.29 -34.66
CA SER A 751 11.46 56.71 -35.00
C SER A 751 11.77 56.73 -36.52
N GLU A 752 12.29 57.89 -36.95
CA GLU A 752 12.95 58.29 -38.23
C GLU A 752 12.16 58.38 -39.55
N PHE A 753 12.19 59.58 -40.18
CA PHE A 753 12.58 59.75 -41.59
C PHE A 753 12.97 61.22 -41.94
N ASP A 754 14.17 61.41 -42.51
CA ASP A 754 14.73 62.61 -43.15
C ASP A 754 15.07 62.27 -44.62
N SER A 755 14.87 63.18 -45.59
CA SER A 755 15.22 62.91 -47.00
C SER A 755 15.40 64.18 -47.84
N SER A 756 16.59 64.78 -47.77
CA SER A 756 17.11 65.74 -48.74
C SER A 756 17.69 65.02 -49.98
N SER A 757 16.96 64.92 -51.09
CA SER A 757 17.54 64.48 -52.39
C SER A 757 16.70 64.78 -53.66
N TRP A 758 15.50 65.32 -53.57
CA TRP A 758 14.55 65.28 -54.71
C TRP A 758 14.50 66.53 -55.60
N ASP A 759 15.09 67.65 -55.21
CA ASP A 759 14.89 68.93 -55.91
C ASP A 759 15.85 69.21 -57.08
N ALA A 760 16.91 68.42 -57.29
CA ALA A 760 17.92 68.70 -58.32
C ALA A 760 17.66 68.05 -59.70
N GLN A 761 16.75 67.08 -59.83
CA GLN A 761 16.57 66.28 -61.06
C GLN A 761 15.37 66.68 -61.94
N ILE A 762 14.48 67.57 -61.47
CA ILE A 762 13.24 67.92 -62.19
C ILE A 762 13.43 69.02 -63.24
N ALA A 763 14.46 69.87 -63.10
CA ALA A 763 14.64 71.05 -63.96
C ALA A 763 15.17 70.75 -65.37
N GLN A 764 15.87 69.63 -65.59
CA GLN A 764 16.60 69.38 -66.86
C GLN A 764 15.75 68.67 -67.93
N THR A 765 14.65 68.02 -67.56
CA THR A 765 13.85 67.19 -68.48
C THR A 765 12.79 67.94 -69.30
N ARG A 766 12.60 69.26 -69.11
CA ARG A 766 11.51 70.02 -69.72
C ARG A 766 11.91 70.86 -70.94
N GLU A 767 13.20 71.04 -71.20
CA GLU A 767 13.72 71.88 -72.30
C GLU A 767 13.90 71.10 -73.63
N ASP A 768 14.18 69.79 -73.56
CA ASP A 768 14.45 68.95 -74.75
C ASP A 768 13.21 68.59 -75.61
N ALA A 769 11.99 68.83 -75.12
CA ALA A 769 10.76 68.36 -75.78
C ALA A 769 10.23 69.30 -76.87
N GLU A 770 10.63 70.58 -76.90
CA GLU A 770 10.07 71.58 -77.84
C GLU A 770 10.83 71.66 -79.17
N GLU A 771 12.07 71.17 -79.26
CA GLU A 771 12.92 71.33 -80.46
C GLU A 771 12.61 70.31 -81.60
N GLN A 772 12.07 69.14 -81.27
CA GLN A 772 11.83 68.05 -82.25
C GLN A 772 10.55 68.20 -83.07
N GLY A 773 9.60 69.06 -82.65
CA GLY A 773 8.31 69.24 -83.32
C GLY A 773 8.37 69.96 -84.68
N ARG A 774 9.40 70.78 -84.94
CA ARG A 774 9.47 71.61 -86.17
C ARG A 774 10.00 70.88 -87.42
N LYS A 775 10.72 69.76 -87.28
CA LYS A 775 11.35 69.05 -88.42
C LYS A 775 10.42 68.11 -89.20
N LYS A 776 9.24 67.76 -88.66
CA LYS A 776 8.32 66.78 -89.27
C LYS A 776 7.50 67.34 -90.44
N GLU A 777 7.29 68.65 -90.49
CA GLU A 777 6.34 69.26 -91.43
C GLU A 777 6.92 69.42 -92.86
N ASP A 778 8.25 69.58 -93.01
CA ASP A 778 8.89 69.87 -94.30
C ASP A 778 9.11 68.64 -95.21
N LEU A 779 9.20 67.43 -94.67
CA LEU A 779 9.55 66.22 -95.43
C LEU A 779 8.38 65.59 -96.21
N THR A 780 7.13 65.99 -95.91
CA THR A 780 5.94 65.35 -96.47
C THR A 780 5.59 65.83 -97.89
N LYS A 781 6.14 66.96 -98.35
CA LYS A 781 5.82 67.56 -99.67
C LYS A 781 6.62 67.03 -100.87
N LYS A 782 7.74 66.32 -100.69
CA LYS A 782 8.65 65.91 -101.80
C LYS A 782 8.41 64.52 -102.41
N ILE A 783 7.58 63.68 -101.81
CA ILE A 783 7.37 62.28 -102.26
C ILE A 783 6.31 62.16 -103.40
N GLY A 784 5.57 63.23 -103.69
CA GLY A 784 4.49 63.24 -104.70
C GLY A 784 4.96 63.16 -106.15
N ASP A 785 6.09 63.78 -106.49
CA ASP A 785 6.42 64.09 -107.90
C ASP A 785 7.18 62.98 -108.65
N LEU A 786 7.64 61.91 -107.98
CA LEU A 786 8.54 60.89 -108.56
C LEU A 786 7.85 59.62 -109.10
N LYS A 787 6.51 59.52 -109.04
CA LYS A 787 5.78 58.29 -109.42
C LYS A 787 5.29 58.24 -110.88
N GLU A 788 5.42 59.31 -111.64
CA GLU A 788 4.78 59.42 -112.97
C GLU A 788 5.68 58.93 -114.15
N ALA A 789 7.00 58.79 -113.96
CA ALA A 789 7.94 58.53 -115.06
C ALA A 789 8.28 57.04 -115.36
N MET A 790 7.64 56.05 -114.72
CA MET A 790 8.07 54.64 -114.78
C MET A 790 7.34 53.76 -115.82
N SER A 791 6.37 54.30 -116.56
CA SER A 791 5.44 53.49 -117.35
C SER A 791 5.85 53.20 -118.80
N GLU A 792 6.87 53.86 -119.36
CA GLU A 792 7.10 53.87 -120.83
C GLU A 792 8.20 52.92 -121.36
N THR A 793 8.90 52.15 -120.52
CA THR A 793 10.11 51.38 -120.93
C THR A 793 9.89 49.88 -121.20
N ASN A 794 8.66 49.38 -121.25
CA ASN A 794 8.37 47.94 -121.21
C ASN A 794 8.18 47.25 -122.59
N ASP A 795 8.08 47.97 -123.70
CA ASP A 795 7.53 47.41 -124.95
C ASP A 795 8.55 46.93 -126.01
N THR A 796 9.86 46.94 -125.75
CA THR A 796 10.89 46.61 -126.76
C THR A 796 11.55 45.22 -126.64
N LEU A 797 11.16 44.39 -125.67
CA LEU A 797 11.84 43.12 -125.35
C LEU A 797 11.33 41.89 -126.14
N ASP A 798 10.20 41.99 -126.85
CA ASP A 798 9.50 40.80 -127.36
C ASP A 798 9.92 40.31 -128.76
N ASN A 799 10.69 41.09 -129.53
CA ASN A 799 11.03 40.73 -130.92
C ASN A 799 12.28 39.82 -131.10
N ASP A 800 13.01 39.48 -130.04
CA ASP A 800 14.22 38.65 -130.12
C ASP A 800 13.98 37.13 -129.88
N LYS A 801 12.72 36.70 -129.63
CA LYS A 801 12.37 35.31 -129.28
C LYS A 801 12.32 34.34 -130.46
N ASP A 802 12.02 34.80 -131.68
CA ASP A 802 11.56 33.89 -132.74
C ASP A 802 12.68 33.18 -133.52
N LEU A 803 13.94 33.61 -133.42
CA LEU A 803 15.06 33.01 -134.17
C LEU A 803 15.80 31.89 -133.41
N LEU A 804 15.47 31.65 -132.13
CA LEU A 804 16.07 30.58 -131.31
C LEU A 804 15.39 29.21 -131.50
N GLN A 805 14.22 29.19 -132.14
CA GLN A 805 13.34 28.02 -132.15
C GLN A 805 13.77 26.94 -133.15
N SER A 806 14.29 27.30 -134.32
CA SER A 806 14.61 26.34 -135.39
C SER A 806 15.91 25.55 -135.21
N LEU A 807 16.82 25.99 -134.34
CA LEU A 807 18.04 25.24 -133.97
C LEU A 807 17.82 24.29 -132.79
N GLY A 808 16.64 24.30 -132.17
CA GLY A 808 16.24 23.41 -131.07
C GLY A 808 15.82 22.02 -131.53
N ASP A 809 15.19 21.93 -132.71
CA ASP A 809 14.50 20.71 -133.16
C ASP A 809 15.46 19.56 -133.54
N GLU A 810 16.63 19.84 -134.13
CA GLU A 810 17.64 18.79 -134.45
C GLU A 810 18.37 18.24 -133.20
N LEU A 811 18.37 19.01 -132.11
CA LEU A 811 18.96 18.61 -130.83
C LEU A 811 17.96 17.80 -129.98
N GLU A 812 16.67 17.83 -130.31
CA GLU A 812 15.61 17.07 -129.63
C GLU A 812 15.63 15.57 -129.98
N ASP A 813 15.91 15.19 -131.23
CA ASP A 813 15.89 13.78 -131.63
C ASP A 813 17.07 12.97 -131.05
N LEU A 814 18.27 13.56 -130.99
CA LEU A 814 19.43 12.94 -130.32
C LEU A 814 19.26 12.88 -128.79
N LYS A 815 18.59 13.88 -128.20
CA LYS A 815 18.21 13.87 -126.79
C LYS A 815 17.21 12.76 -126.46
N ARG A 816 16.25 12.47 -127.35
CA ARG A 816 15.22 11.46 -127.09
C ARG A 816 15.80 10.05 -126.88
N ASN A 817 16.82 9.69 -127.67
CA ASN A 817 17.51 8.39 -127.54
C ASN A 817 18.47 8.34 -126.34
N LEU A 818 19.11 9.47 -125.99
CA LEU A 818 19.85 9.58 -124.72
C LEU A 818 18.90 9.47 -123.53
N ASP A 819 17.72 10.08 -123.59
CA ASP A 819 16.74 10.11 -122.50
C ASP A 819 16.21 8.71 -122.18
N GLU A 820 15.93 7.85 -123.17
CA GLU A 820 15.50 6.47 -122.92
C GLU A 820 16.57 5.61 -122.24
N SER A 821 17.84 5.69 -122.67
CA SER A 821 18.95 4.94 -122.06
C SER A 821 19.41 5.54 -120.72
N SER A 822 19.38 6.86 -120.60
CA SER A 822 19.64 7.62 -119.37
C SER A 822 18.58 7.36 -118.30
N ASP A 823 17.31 7.17 -118.67
CA ASP A 823 16.25 6.82 -117.72
C ASP A 823 16.42 5.40 -117.16
N ALA A 824 16.88 4.44 -117.97
CA ALA A 824 17.21 3.10 -117.48
C ALA A 824 18.41 3.13 -116.51
N TYR A 825 19.47 3.90 -116.83
CA TYR A 825 20.61 4.12 -115.94
C TYR A 825 20.23 4.87 -114.66
N ARG A 826 19.42 5.94 -114.76
CA ARG A 826 18.91 6.69 -113.59
C ARG A 826 18.08 5.81 -112.67
N LYS A 827 17.22 4.93 -113.21
CA LYS A 827 16.44 3.99 -112.39
C LYS A 827 17.36 3.00 -111.65
N ALA A 828 18.35 2.42 -112.32
CA ALA A 828 19.30 1.51 -111.69
C ALA A 828 20.17 2.20 -110.62
N VAL A 829 20.67 3.42 -110.90
CA VAL A 829 21.45 4.24 -109.95
C VAL A 829 20.59 4.69 -108.77
N ALA A 830 19.34 5.09 -109.01
CA ALA A 830 18.39 5.44 -107.95
C ALA A 830 18.13 4.24 -107.03
N SER A 831 17.90 3.03 -107.59
CA SER A 831 17.72 1.82 -106.79
C SER A 831 18.97 1.42 -105.99
N SER A 832 20.17 1.51 -106.58
CA SER A 832 21.44 1.22 -105.87
C SER A 832 21.77 2.27 -104.79
N SER A 833 21.62 3.56 -105.09
CA SER A 833 21.84 4.65 -104.12
C SER A 833 20.82 4.63 -102.97
N GLN A 834 19.56 4.29 -103.26
CA GLN A 834 18.53 4.10 -102.24
C GLN A 834 18.83 2.88 -101.37
N GLY A 835 19.38 1.79 -101.94
CA GLY A 835 19.90 0.65 -101.18
C GLY A 835 21.05 1.03 -100.23
N LYS A 836 22.07 1.73 -100.74
CA LYS A 836 23.22 2.22 -99.94
C LYS A 836 22.80 3.17 -98.83
N ALA A 837 21.99 4.19 -99.12
CA ALA A 837 21.49 5.13 -98.12
C ALA A 837 20.66 4.43 -97.04
N ARG A 838 19.91 3.37 -97.40
CA ARG A 838 19.12 2.57 -96.44
C ARG A 838 20.02 1.68 -95.57
N THR A 839 21.10 1.11 -96.12
CA THR A 839 22.10 0.38 -95.34
C THR A 839 22.92 1.28 -94.41
N GLU A 840 23.32 2.48 -94.85
CA GLU A 840 24.02 3.45 -94.00
C GLU A 840 23.11 3.97 -92.90
N LYS A 841 21.84 4.23 -93.19
CA LYS A 841 20.85 4.62 -92.16
C LYS A 841 20.64 3.51 -91.13
N LEU A 842 20.59 2.24 -91.55
CA LEU A 842 20.48 1.11 -90.63
C LEU A 842 21.76 0.91 -89.80
N LYS A 843 22.95 1.15 -90.37
CA LYS A 843 24.22 1.13 -89.63
C LYS A 843 24.29 2.24 -88.58
N ALA A 844 23.91 3.48 -88.95
CA ALA A 844 23.82 4.58 -87.99
C ALA A 844 22.82 4.27 -86.86
N MET A 845 21.65 3.68 -87.19
CA MET A 845 20.67 3.25 -86.17
C MET A 845 21.19 2.11 -85.28
N LYS A 846 22.03 1.21 -85.82
CA LYS A 846 22.71 0.18 -85.01
C LYS A 846 23.75 0.80 -84.09
N ASP A 847 24.56 1.74 -84.57
CA ASP A 847 25.59 2.41 -83.78
C ASP A 847 24.95 3.24 -82.65
N ASP A 848 23.84 3.93 -82.93
CA ASP A 848 23.03 4.63 -81.91
C ASP A 848 22.47 3.64 -80.88
N ALA A 849 21.97 2.47 -81.31
CA ALA A 849 21.46 1.43 -80.42
C ALA A 849 22.58 0.77 -79.58
N MET A 850 23.80 0.61 -80.14
CA MET A 850 24.97 0.12 -79.42
C MET A 850 25.49 1.12 -78.39
N GLN A 851 25.52 2.41 -78.72
CA GLN A 851 25.86 3.47 -77.76
C GLN A 851 24.83 3.53 -76.63
N ALA A 852 23.54 3.39 -76.96
CA ALA A 852 22.50 3.29 -75.95
C ALA A 852 22.72 2.06 -75.06
N LEU A 853 22.99 0.88 -75.62
CA LEU A 853 23.30 -0.35 -74.88
C LEU A 853 24.45 -0.15 -73.89
N GLN A 854 25.57 0.39 -74.36
CA GLN A 854 26.75 0.64 -73.53
C GLN A 854 26.45 1.61 -72.39
N SER A 855 25.65 2.65 -72.65
CA SER A 855 25.20 3.59 -71.62
C SER A 855 24.28 2.94 -70.58
N PHE A 856 23.50 1.93 -70.97
CA PHE A 856 22.65 1.15 -70.04
C PHE A 856 23.47 0.13 -69.25
N GLU A 857 24.49 -0.50 -69.84
CA GLU A 857 25.43 -1.38 -69.11
C GLU A 857 26.18 -0.62 -68.00
N GLU A 858 26.67 0.59 -68.30
CA GLU A 858 27.32 1.44 -67.30
C GLU A 858 26.38 1.88 -66.17
N LYS A 859 25.09 2.12 -66.49
CA LYS A 859 24.08 2.44 -65.47
C LYS A 859 23.78 1.22 -64.59
N LEU A 860 23.57 0.05 -65.19
CA LEU A 860 23.31 -1.19 -64.47
C LEU A 860 24.47 -1.52 -63.52
N GLN A 861 25.71 -1.32 -63.95
CA GLN A 861 26.89 -1.56 -63.11
C GLN A 861 26.91 -0.66 -61.87
N LYS A 862 26.57 0.63 -62.02
CA LYS A 862 26.45 1.57 -60.89
C LYS A 862 25.30 1.20 -59.95
N GLU A 863 24.19 0.71 -60.49
CA GLU A 863 23.04 0.28 -59.67
C GLU A 863 23.33 -1.01 -58.90
N ILE A 864 24.07 -1.95 -59.49
CA ILE A 864 24.57 -3.15 -58.80
C ILE A 864 25.51 -2.77 -57.65
N GLU A 865 26.44 -1.84 -57.87
CA GLU A 865 27.33 -1.36 -56.81
C GLU A 865 26.57 -0.69 -55.66
N SER A 866 25.55 0.12 -55.99
CA SER A 866 24.64 0.74 -55.02
C SER A 866 23.83 -0.30 -54.22
N ALA A 867 23.29 -1.32 -54.89
CA ALA A 867 22.55 -2.40 -54.25
C ALA A 867 23.43 -3.26 -53.33
N MET A 868 24.66 -3.57 -53.75
CA MET A 868 25.62 -4.33 -52.94
C MET A 868 26.05 -3.59 -51.67
N GLN A 869 26.07 -2.25 -51.67
CA GLN A 869 26.36 -1.47 -50.47
C GLN A 869 25.23 -1.51 -49.44
N LEU A 870 23.96 -1.59 -49.89
CA LEU A 870 22.80 -1.70 -48.99
C LEU A 870 22.57 -3.13 -48.51
N ALA A 871 22.68 -4.12 -49.39
CA ALA A 871 22.39 -5.52 -49.11
C ALA A 871 23.35 -6.43 -49.88
N PRO A 872 24.34 -7.07 -49.20
CA PRO A 872 25.37 -7.85 -49.88
C PRO A 872 24.87 -9.17 -50.49
N GLU A 873 23.72 -9.68 -50.05
CA GLU A 873 23.06 -10.85 -50.65
C GLU A 873 21.98 -10.44 -51.65
N ARG A 874 21.97 -11.10 -52.82
CA ARG A 874 20.99 -10.85 -53.89
C ARG A 874 19.63 -11.46 -53.53
N ILE A 875 18.63 -10.61 -53.32
CA ILE A 875 17.26 -11.01 -52.95
C ILE A 875 16.41 -11.17 -54.22
N TYR A 876 15.86 -12.36 -54.47
CA TYR A 876 15.07 -12.67 -55.68
C TYR A 876 13.62 -12.15 -55.61
N ARG A 877 13.09 -11.74 -56.78
CA ARG A 877 11.77 -11.11 -57.02
C ARG A 877 10.64 -11.55 -56.07
N GLY A 878 10.09 -10.58 -55.34
CA GLY A 878 8.69 -10.61 -54.89
C GLY A 878 7.75 -10.04 -55.96
N GLN A 879 6.43 -10.29 -55.84
CA GLN A 879 5.38 -9.90 -56.82
C GLN A 879 5.22 -8.38 -57.09
N LYS A 880 6.00 -7.50 -56.44
CA LYS A 880 5.82 -6.04 -56.51
C LYS A 880 6.90 -5.39 -57.38
N THR A 881 6.53 -4.38 -58.16
CA THR A 881 7.43 -3.55 -58.99
C THR A 881 8.19 -2.50 -58.17
N SER A 882 9.32 -2.00 -58.69
CA SER A 882 10.18 -1.01 -58.02
C SER A 882 9.39 0.24 -57.57
N SER A 883 8.49 0.73 -58.42
CA SER A 883 7.63 1.88 -58.14
C SER A 883 6.67 1.66 -56.96
N GLN A 884 6.13 0.45 -56.80
CA GLN A 884 5.22 0.11 -55.68
C GLN A 884 5.99 0.05 -54.35
N LEU A 885 7.20 -0.52 -54.37
CA LEU A 885 8.09 -0.58 -53.22
C LEU A 885 8.57 0.82 -52.81
N GLU A 886 8.91 1.69 -53.77
CA GLU A 886 9.28 3.08 -53.51
C GLU A 886 8.12 3.88 -52.87
N SER A 887 6.89 3.67 -53.36
CA SER A 887 5.66 4.23 -52.77
C SER A 887 5.47 3.77 -51.32
N ASP A 888 5.64 2.47 -51.06
CA ASP A 888 5.51 1.88 -49.74
C ASP A 888 6.59 2.41 -48.77
N ILE A 889 7.84 2.55 -49.23
CA ILE A 889 8.96 3.13 -48.48
C ILE A 889 8.70 4.62 -48.19
N LYS A 890 8.28 5.42 -49.18
CA LYS A 890 7.93 6.84 -48.97
C LYS A 890 6.81 7.00 -47.96
N ARG A 891 5.77 6.16 -48.03
CA ARG A 891 4.66 6.16 -47.08
C ARG A 891 5.11 5.78 -45.67
N LEU A 892 5.95 4.76 -45.52
CA LEU A 892 6.47 4.32 -44.22
C LEU A 892 7.46 5.33 -43.62
N LYS A 893 8.36 5.92 -44.42
CA LYS A 893 9.25 7.01 -44.01
C LYS A 893 8.50 8.28 -43.60
N ALA A 894 7.40 8.61 -44.29
CA ALA A 894 6.53 9.72 -43.90
C ALA A 894 5.82 9.44 -42.56
N LYS A 895 5.34 8.21 -42.34
CA LYS A 895 4.80 7.79 -41.05
C LYS A 895 5.86 7.85 -39.94
N LEU A 896 7.07 7.34 -40.20
CA LEU A 896 8.18 7.35 -39.25
C LEU A 896 8.58 8.79 -38.88
N ARG A 897 8.72 9.69 -39.85
CA ARG A 897 9.00 11.12 -39.59
C ARG A 897 7.90 11.80 -38.78
N GLY A 898 6.63 11.53 -39.11
CA GLY A 898 5.50 12.06 -38.36
C GLY A 898 5.48 11.59 -36.91
N GLU A 899 5.90 10.35 -36.64
CA GLU A 899 6.05 9.81 -35.28
C GLU A 899 7.32 10.35 -34.58
N GLN A 900 8.44 10.51 -35.28
CA GLN A 900 9.69 11.08 -34.74
C GLN A 900 9.55 12.56 -34.34
N GLU A 901 8.90 13.39 -35.16
CA GLU A 901 8.64 14.81 -34.87
C GLU A 901 7.73 15.00 -33.66
N ARG A 902 6.78 14.07 -33.44
CA ARG A 902 5.92 14.07 -32.25
C ARG A 902 6.67 13.79 -30.94
N HIS A 903 7.87 13.20 -31.01
CA HIS A 903 8.56 12.65 -29.83
C HIS A 903 9.87 13.36 -29.45
N ALA A 904 10.13 14.57 -29.96
CA ALA A 904 11.19 15.46 -29.50
C ALA A 904 12.63 14.87 -29.51
N GLY A 905 12.89 13.87 -30.36
CA GLY A 905 14.25 13.41 -30.66
C GLY A 905 15.01 12.66 -29.57
N ARG A 906 14.33 12.10 -28.55
CA ARG A 906 14.98 11.25 -27.53
C ARG A 906 15.27 9.85 -28.06
N SER A 907 16.38 9.25 -27.62
CA SER A 907 16.79 7.91 -28.09
C SER A 907 15.98 6.79 -27.43
N LEU A 908 15.74 5.69 -28.17
CA LEU A 908 15.03 4.50 -27.68
C LEU A 908 15.66 3.92 -26.39
N LEU A 909 17.00 3.90 -26.34
CA LEU A 909 17.78 3.38 -25.22
C LEU A 909 17.57 4.20 -23.93
N GLU A 910 17.39 5.51 -24.04
CA GLU A 910 17.11 6.37 -22.89
C GLU A 910 15.71 6.11 -22.32
N ILE A 911 14.71 5.98 -23.20
CA ILE A 911 13.32 5.69 -22.79
C ILE A 911 13.22 4.31 -22.13
N GLU A 912 13.88 3.31 -22.70
CA GLU A 912 13.93 1.96 -22.13
C GLU A 912 14.61 1.96 -20.74
N LYS A 913 15.72 2.67 -20.60
CA LYS A 913 16.42 2.79 -19.32
C LYS A 913 15.57 3.48 -18.26
N GLU A 914 14.94 4.61 -18.60
CA GLU A 914 14.02 5.32 -17.69
C GLU A 914 12.84 4.44 -17.27
N TYR A 915 12.27 3.66 -18.21
CA TYR A 915 11.19 2.73 -17.93
C TYR A 915 11.60 1.62 -16.97
N ILE A 916 12.77 1.00 -17.19
CA ILE A 916 13.32 -0.05 -16.32
C ILE A 916 13.61 0.51 -14.93
N GLU A 917 14.25 1.68 -14.82
CA GLU A 917 14.54 2.32 -13.53
C GLU A 917 13.25 2.67 -12.77
N ALA A 918 12.24 3.23 -13.45
CA ALA A 918 10.94 3.54 -12.86
C ALA A 918 10.24 2.27 -12.35
N LYS A 919 10.30 1.18 -13.10
CA LYS A 919 9.75 -0.13 -12.73
C LYS A 919 10.44 -0.73 -11.51
N GLN A 920 11.76 -0.63 -11.42
CA GLN A 920 12.52 -1.07 -10.24
C GLN A 920 12.18 -0.21 -9.00
N ARG A 921 12.06 1.11 -9.17
CA ARG A 921 11.65 2.02 -8.08
C ARG A 921 10.25 1.68 -7.56
N LYS A 922 9.29 1.39 -8.45
CA LYS A 922 7.95 0.93 -8.07
C LYS A 922 8.02 -0.35 -7.25
N ALA A 923 8.71 -1.38 -7.76
CA ALA A 923 8.82 -2.68 -7.09
C ALA A 923 9.41 -2.57 -5.67
N LYS A 924 10.43 -1.71 -5.48
CA LYS A 924 11.02 -1.43 -4.17
C LYS A 924 10.01 -0.76 -3.23
N ASN A 925 9.29 0.26 -3.69
CA ASN A 925 8.27 0.94 -2.87
C ASN A 925 7.09 0.03 -2.52
N ASP A 926 6.63 -0.82 -3.44
CA ASP A 926 5.57 -1.81 -3.18
C ASP A 926 5.99 -2.84 -2.13
N HIS A 927 7.26 -3.25 -2.13
CA HIS A 927 7.81 -4.14 -1.11
C HIS A 927 7.86 -3.47 0.26
N ASP A 928 8.31 -2.22 0.31
CA ASP A 928 8.36 -1.44 1.55
C ASP A 928 6.95 -1.18 2.12
N LEU A 929 5.97 -0.88 1.25
CA LEU A 929 4.57 -0.72 1.63
C LEU A 929 4.00 -2.00 2.25
N ARG A 930 4.24 -3.16 1.61
CA ARG A 930 3.78 -4.46 2.14
C ARG A 930 4.36 -4.75 3.52
N LYS A 931 5.67 -4.51 3.72
CA LYS A 931 6.32 -4.68 5.03
C LYS A 931 5.74 -3.73 6.08
N MET A 932 5.55 -2.45 5.74
CA MET A 932 4.97 -1.48 6.67
C MET A 932 3.52 -1.84 7.04
N ASP A 933 2.72 -2.32 6.09
CA ASP A 933 1.35 -2.78 6.33
C ASP A 933 1.33 -4.03 7.24
N GLU A 934 2.22 -4.99 7.01
CA GLU A 934 2.39 -6.16 7.88
C GLU A 934 2.77 -5.74 9.31
N HIS A 935 3.73 -4.82 9.47
CA HIS A 935 4.11 -4.29 10.78
C HIS A 935 2.95 -3.56 11.45
N LEU A 936 2.18 -2.76 10.71
CA LEU A 936 1.00 -2.07 11.23
C LEU A 936 -0.08 -3.06 11.70
N ARG A 937 -0.32 -4.14 10.95
CA ARG A 937 -1.23 -5.22 11.37
C ARG A 937 -0.76 -5.88 12.65
N ARG A 938 0.51 -6.25 12.74
CA ARG A 938 1.09 -6.86 13.96
C ARG A 938 0.98 -5.95 15.18
N VAL A 939 1.29 -4.66 15.01
CA VAL A 939 1.13 -3.64 16.07
C VAL A 939 -0.34 -3.50 16.45
N HIS A 940 -1.25 -3.49 15.47
CA HIS A 940 -2.67 -3.38 15.71
C HIS A 940 -3.23 -4.57 16.49
N THR A 941 -2.91 -5.80 16.08
CA THR A 941 -3.33 -7.04 16.77
C THR A 941 -2.78 -7.07 18.19
N GLY A 942 -1.49 -6.76 18.37
CA GLY A 942 -0.87 -6.68 19.69
C GLY A 942 -1.49 -5.61 20.59
N TYR A 943 -1.77 -4.43 20.03
CA TYR A 943 -2.46 -3.34 20.74
C TYR A 943 -3.87 -3.76 21.17
N SER A 944 -4.67 -4.33 20.27
CA SER A 944 -6.05 -4.76 20.57
C SER A 944 -6.09 -5.84 21.65
N ALA A 945 -5.19 -6.84 21.59
CA ALA A 945 -5.06 -7.87 22.61
C ALA A 945 -4.67 -7.29 23.98
N ARG A 946 -3.68 -6.39 24.02
CA ARG A 946 -3.27 -5.70 25.26
C ARG A 946 -4.38 -4.80 25.82
N LYS A 947 -5.12 -4.10 24.95
CA LYS A 947 -6.27 -3.27 25.35
C LYS A 947 -7.37 -4.14 25.98
N LYS A 948 -7.73 -5.28 25.37
CA LYS A 948 -8.71 -6.23 25.94
C LYS A 948 -8.24 -6.78 27.30
N LYS A 949 -6.96 -7.15 27.43
CA LYS A 949 -6.39 -7.62 28.71
C LYS A 949 -6.38 -6.52 29.77
N TYR A 950 -6.02 -5.30 29.40
CA TYR A 950 -6.06 -4.14 30.30
C TYR A 950 -7.48 -3.84 30.81
N LEU A 951 -8.49 -3.89 29.93
CA LEU A 951 -9.88 -3.69 30.34
C LEU A 951 -10.37 -4.76 31.31
N ARG A 952 -10.04 -6.04 31.05
CA ARG A 952 -10.33 -7.15 31.95
C ARG A 952 -9.64 -6.98 33.31
N MET A 953 -8.33 -6.70 33.31
CA MET A 953 -7.55 -6.47 34.52
C MET A 953 -8.11 -5.29 35.33
N ARG A 954 -8.44 -4.18 34.68
CA ARG A 954 -9.07 -3.02 35.34
C ARG A 954 -10.41 -3.39 35.97
N HIS A 955 -11.26 -4.13 35.27
CA HIS A 955 -12.55 -4.56 35.82
C HIS A 955 -12.37 -5.50 37.01
N GLN A 956 -11.53 -6.52 36.87
CA GLN A 956 -11.24 -7.47 37.94
C GLN A 956 -10.67 -6.78 39.19
N THR A 957 -9.68 -5.90 39.04
CA THR A 957 -9.10 -5.16 40.16
C THR A 957 -10.15 -4.27 40.85
N LYS A 958 -11.12 -3.69 40.13
CA LYS A 958 -12.22 -2.93 40.75
C LYS A 958 -13.13 -3.82 41.58
N VAL A 959 -13.53 -4.97 41.04
CA VAL A 959 -14.38 -5.94 41.74
C VAL A 959 -13.68 -6.45 42.98
N GLU A 960 -12.43 -6.91 42.85
CA GLU A 960 -11.59 -7.37 43.97
C GLU A 960 -11.43 -6.29 45.03
N THR A 961 -11.12 -5.04 44.64
CA THR A 961 -10.99 -3.94 45.61
C THR A 961 -12.33 -3.68 46.32
N ASN A 962 -13.46 -3.74 45.62
CA ASN A 962 -14.78 -3.54 46.22
C ASN A 962 -15.14 -4.66 47.22
N VAL A 963 -14.85 -5.92 46.87
CA VAL A 963 -15.08 -7.08 47.75
C VAL A 963 -14.24 -6.97 49.03
N HIS A 964 -12.95 -6.70 48.91
CA HIS A 964 -12.08 -6.52 50.08
C HIS A 964 -12.51 -5.30 50.92
N PHE A 965 -12.97 -4.22 50.28
CA PHE A 965 -13.48 -3.05 50.99
C PHE A 965 -14.75 -3.38 51.80
N LYS A 966 -15.70 -4.11 51.21
CA LYS A 966 -16.89 -4.63 51.88
C LYS A 966 -16.50 -5.49 53.08
N TYR A 967 -15.56 -6.42 52.90
CA TYR A 967 -15.05 -7.30 53.95
C TYR A 967 -14.45 -6.52 55.14
N PHE A 968 -13.55 -5.56 54.89
CA PHE A 968 -12.93 -4.78 55.97
C PHE A 968 -13.90 -3.85 56.69
N MET A 969 -14.91 -3.32 56.00
CA MET A 969 -15.97 -2.53 56.61
C MET A 969 -16.90 -3.41 57.47
N ALA A 970 -17.21 -4.63 57.01
CA ALA A 970 -18.05 -5.59 57.72
C ALA A 970 -17.46 -6.04 59.07
N LYS A 971 -16.13 -6.04 59.24
CA LYS A 971 -15.47 -6.34 60.54
C LYS A 971 -15.94 -5.45 61.71
N ARG A 972 -16.46 -4.24 61.44
CA ARG A 972 -17.10 -3.35 62.46
C ARG A 972 -18.61 -3.21 62.28
N ARG A 973 -19.24 -4.15 61.56
CA ARG A 973 -20.67 -4.10 61.19
C ARG A 973 -21.04 -2.83 60.43
N HIS A 974 -20.07 -2.20 59.77
CA HIS A 974 -20.30 -1.10 58.83
C HIS A 974 -20.54 -1.68 57.45
N MET A 975 -21.27 -0.96 56.60
CA MET A 975 -21.40 -1.31 55.19
C MET A 975 -20.61 -0.30 54.37
N GLY A 976 -19.81 -0.77 53.43
CA GLY A 976 -19.05 0.07 52.52
C GLY A 976 -19.14 -0.47 51.11
N GLU A 977 -19.23 0.42 50.13
CA GLU A 977 -19.30 0.07 48.71
C GLU A 977 -18.51 1.08 47.90
N LEU A 978 -17.70 0.58 46.97
CA LEU A 978 -16.95 1.36 46.02
C LEU A 978 -17.73 1.48 44.71
N ILE A 979 -18.01 2.72 44.30
CA ILE A 979 -18.69 3.01 43.04
C ILE A 979 -17.67 3.63 42.10
N PHE A 980 -17.31 2.89 41.07
CA PHE A 980 -16.40 3.33 40.02
C PHE A 980 -17.20 3.82 38.82
N ASP A 981 -16.96 5.06 38.38
CA ASP A 981 -17.49 5.58 37.13
C ASP A 981 -16.32 5.88 36.18
N ASP A 982 -16.25 5.13 35.08
CA ASP A 982 -15.19 5.30 34.07
C ASP A 982 -15.51 6.40 33.04
N LYS A 983 -16.73 6.93 33.01
CA LYS A 983 -17.23 7.85 31.97
C LYS A 983 -17.59 9.25 32.50
N GLY A 984 -17.81 9.43 33.81
CA GLY A 984 -18.55 10.59 34.35
C GLY A 984 -17.79 11.76 34.99
N GLY A 985 -16.50 12.01 34.71
CA GLY A 985 -15.84 13.23 35.19
C GLY A 985 -16.04 14.45 34.27
N GLU A 986 -16.09 15.67 34.83
CA GLU A 986 -16.24 16.95 34.10
C GLU A 986 -15.21 17.17 32.98
N ASN A 987 -14.07 16.45 33.00
CA ASN A 987 -12.99 16.51 32.01
C ASN A 987 -12.73 15.17 31.28
N GLY A 988 -13.66 14.19 31.36
CA GLY A 988 -13.47 12.84 30.81
C GLY A 988 -12.53 11.94 31.63
N GLU A 989 -12.24 12.31 32.89
CA GLU A 989 -11.51 11.48 33.85
C GLU A 989 -12.50 10.60 34.65
N GLY A 990 -12.09 9.37 35.02
CA GLY A 990 -12.92 8.50 35.86
C GLY A 990 -13.07 9.02 37.29
N THR A 991 -14.15 8.65 37.96
CA THR A 991 -14.44 9.02 39.36
C THR A 991 -14.63 7.79 40.24
N LEU A 992 -14.28 7.92 41.53
CA LEU A 992 -14.43 6.86 42.53
C LEU A 992 -15.10 7.42 43.79
N ARG A 993 -16.31 6.91 44.07
CA ARG A 993 -17.09 7.25 45.26
C ARG A 993 -17.04 6.14 46.30
N LEU A 994 -16.89 6.54 47.56
CA LEU A 994 -16.94 5.67 48.74
C LEU A 994 -18.33 5.82 49.36
N ASN A 995 -19.21 4.85 49.16
CA ASN A 995 -20.55 4.86 49.73
C ASN A 995 -20.57 4.03 51.01
N VAL A 996 -20.82 4.67 52.17
CA VAL A 996 -20.64 4.04 53.48
C VAL A 996 -21.87 4.23 54.37
N ALA A 997 -22.19 3.21 55.16
CA ALA A 997 -23.20 3.23 56.20
C ALA A 997 -22.61 2.75 57.54
N MET A 998 -22.54 3.65 58.52
CA MET A 998 -22.01 3.34 59.84
C MET A 998 -23.08 2.70 60.73
N SER A 999 -22.67 1.78 61.61
CA SER A 999 -23.60 1.03 62.47
C SER A 999 -24.35 1.92 63.48
N ASN A 1000 -23.82 3.11 63.77
CA ASN A 1000 -24.33 4.01 64.80
C ASN A 1000 -25.33 5.05 64.26
N HIS A 1001 -25.46 5.18 62.94
CA HIS A 1001 -26.37 6.13 62.30
C HIS A 1001 -27.64 5.42 61.78
N LYS A 1002 -28.69 5.41 62.62
CA LYS A 1002 -30.04 4.91 62.25
C LYS A 1002 -30.95 6.05 61.81
N LYS A 1003 -31.73 5.86 60.75
CA LYS A 1003 -32.87 6.72 60.36
C LYS A 1003 -34.04 6.50 61.32
N LYS A 1004 -34.96 7.48 61.38
CA LYS A 1004 -36.21 7.40 62.17
C LYS A 1004 -37.09 6.19 61.81
N ASP A 1005 -36.99 5.67 60.59
CA ASP A 1005 -37.71 4.48 60.11
C ASP A 1005 -36.93 3.15 60.27
N GLY A 1006 -35.86 3.11 61.06
CA GLY A 1006 -35.09 1.88 61.33
C GLY A 1006 -34.04 1.49 60.27
N GLY A 1007 -34.03 2.12 59.09
CA GLY A 1007 -32.98 1.94 58.07
C GLY A 1007 -31.64 2.61 58.42
N ARG A 1008 -30.50 2.09 57.96
CA ARG A 1008 -29.17 2.70 58.18
C ARG A 1008 -28.96 3.93 57.27
N TYR A 1009 -28.33 4.99 57.76
CA TYR A 1009 -27.98 6.17 56.96
C TYR A 1009 -26.78 5.85 56.05
N ARG A 1010 -26.95 5.93 54.72
CA ARG A 1010 -25.88 5.77 53.71
C ARG A 1010 -25.40 7.16 53.28
N THR A 1011 -24.12 7.44 53.40
CA THR A 1011 -23.47 8.68 52.95
C THR A 1011 -22.52 8.39 51.81
N GLY A 1012 -22.74 9.02 50.65
CA GLY A 1012 -21.77 9.05 49.55
C GLY A 1012 -20.72 10.14 49.69
N GLU A 1013 -20.95 11.13 50.56
CA GLU A 1013 -20.02 12.22 50.82
C GLU A 1013 -19.27 12.02 52.15
N MET A 1014 -17.94 11.96 52.07
CA MET A 1014 -17.05 11.82 53.23
C MET A 1014 -17.15 12.99 54.23
N THR A 1015 -17.72 14.12 53.82
CA THR A 1015 -17.96 15.33 54.62
C THR A 1015 -18.98 15.11 55.74
N GLY A 1016 -19.94 14.19 55.55
CA GLY A 1016 -20.99 13.86 56.53
C GLY A 1016 -20.57 12.86 57.62
N LEU A 1017 -19.36 12.29 57.53
CA LEU A 1017 -18.80 11.36 58.52
C LEU A 1017 -17.97 12.11 59.58
N SER A 1018 -17.96 11.59 60.81
CA SER A 1018 -17.06 12.10 61.86
C SER A 1018 -15.59 11.92 61.46
N GLY A 1019 -14.68 12.73 62.01
CA GLY A 1019 -13.26 12.66 61.68
C GLY A 1019 -12.65 11.27 61.90
N GLY A 1020 -13.09 10.54 62.94
CA GLY A 1020 -12.66 9.17 63.21
C GLY A 1020 -13.19 8.14 62.20
N GLU A 1021 -14.46 8.27 61.80
CA GLU A 1021 -15.12 7.38 60.84
C GLU A 1021 -14.59 7.55 59.41
N ARG A 1022 -14.28 8.79 59.03
CA ARG A 1022 -13.62 9.11 57.75
C ARG A 1022 -12.24 8.44 57.67
N ASN A 1023 -11.47 8.50 58.76
CA ASN A 1023 -10.13 7.91 58.82
C ASN A 1023 -10.19 6.38 58.77
N TYR A 1024 -11.13 5.76 59.48
CA TYR A 1024 -11.33 4.32 59.44
C TYR A 1024 -11.79 3.83 58.05
N THR A 1025 -12.73 4.54 57.42
CA THR A 1025 -13.19 4.24 56.05
C THR A 1025 -12.05 4.31 55.04
N THR A 1026 -11.26 5.38 55.12
CA THR A 1026 -10.11 5.60 54.24
C THR A 1026 -9.05 4.51 54.43
N PHE A 1027 -8.86 4.07 55.68
CA PHE A 1027 -7.97 2.98 56.03
C PHE A 1027 -8.43 1.63 55.46
N CYS A 1028 -9.71 1.28 55.60
CA CYS A 1028 -10.28 0.08 54.97
C CYS A 1028 -10.11 0.10 53.45
N PHE A 1029 -10.26 1.26 52.81
CA PHE A 1029 -10.02 1.42 51.37
C PHE A 1029 -8.55 1.19 51.00
N MET A 1030 -7.61 1.76 51.76
CA MET A 1030 -6.18 1.50 51.56
C MET A 1030 -5.85 0.02 51.75
N LEU A 1031 -6.43 -0.65 52.75
CA LEU A 1031 -6.25 -2.09 52.94
C LEU A 1031 -6.76 -2.88 51.74
N ALA A 1032 -7.98 -2.61 51.28
CA ALA A 1032 -8.57 -3.26 50.11
C ALA A 1032 -7.75 -3.08 48.83
N LEU A 1033 -7.23 -1.87 48.60
CA LEU A 1033 -6.29 -1.60 47.52
C LEU A 1033 -5.01 -2.44 47.64
N GLY A 1034 -4.46 -2.54 48.86
CA GLY A 1034 -3.24 -3.31 49.09
C GLY A 1034 -3.43 -4.81 48.99
N GLU A 1035 -4.63 -5.33 49.15
CA GLU A 1035 -4.93 -6.74 48.85
C GLU A 1035 -5.05 -7.03 47.37
N SER A 1036 -5.60 -6.07 46.63
CA SER A 1036 -5.71 -6.15 45.17
C SER A 1036 -4.35 -6.02 44.47
N ILE A 1037 -3.27 -5.72 45.21
CA ILE A 1037 -1.91 -5.60 44.69
C ILE A 1037 -1.03 -6.64 45.42
N ASN A 1038 -0.44 -7.58 44.69
CA ASN A 1038 0.39 -8.60 45.30
C ASN A 1038 1.82 -8.10 45.64
N VAL A 1039 1.97 -7.26 46.67
CA VAL A 1039 3.28 -6.79 47.16
C VAL A 1039 3.77 -7.61 48.36
N PRO A 1040 5.05 -8.02 48.40
CA PRO A 1040 5.59 -8.83 49.51
C PRO A 1040 5.87 -8.01 50.77
N VAL A 1041 6.08 -6.69 50.64
CA VAL A 1041 6.37 -5.80 51.77
C VAL A 1041 5.46 -4.58 51.73
N ARG A 1042 4.86 -4.28 52.88
CA ARG A 1042 4.00 -3.12 53.08
C ARG A 1042 4.48 -2.28 54.26
N ILE A 1043 4.71 -0.99 54.04
CA ILE A 1043 5.24 -0.05 55.01
C ILE A 1043 4.23 1.08 55.21
N MET A 1044 3.87 1.36 56.45
CA MET A 1044 2.98 2.48 56.80
C MET A 1044 3.65 3.38 57.85
N ASP A 1045 3.88 4.64 57.48
CA ASP A 1045 4.49 5.67 58.33
C ASP A 1045 3.41 6.58 58.94
N GLU A 1046 3.35 6.61 60.26
CA GLU A 1046 2.56 7.56 61.06
C GLU A 1046 1.09 7.67 60.62
N PHE A 1047 0.52 6.59 60.09
CA PHE A 1047 -0.85 6.55 59.59
C PHE A 1047 -1.90 6.76 60.70
N ASP A 1048 -1.51 6.49 61.94
CA ASP A 1048 -2.34 6.56 63.14
C ASP A 1048 -2.33 7.92 63.85
N VAL A 1049 -1.48 8.86 63.42
CA VAL A 1049 -1.32 10.19 64.05
C VAL A 1049 -2.59 11.04 63.95
N PHE A 1050 -3.39 10.85 62.91
CA PHE A 1050 -4.64 11.59 62.71
C PHE A 1050 -5.86 10.87 63.29
N MET A 1051 -5.67 9.73 63.95
CA MET A 1051 -6.75 8.91 64.50
C MET A 1051 -6.92 9.14 66.02
N ASP A 1052 -8.17 9.15 66.48
CA ASP A 1052 -8.47 9.09 67.91
C ASP A 1052 -8.05 7.73 68.52
N ALA A 1053 -8.03 7.65 69.85
CA ALA A 1053 -7.54 6.46 70.55
C ALA A 1053 -8.35 5.18 70.26
N GLN A 1054 -9.66 5.31 70.07
CA GLN A 1054 -10.56 4.17 69.84
C GLN A 1054 -10.42 3.63 68.42
N ASN A 1055 -10.37 4.51 67.41
CA ASN A 1055 -10.18 4.11 66.02
C ASN A 1055 -8.75 3.62 65.77
N ARG A 1056 -7.73 4.22 66.41
CA ARG A 1056 -6.36 3.72 66.36
C ARG A 1056 -6.26 2.27 66.83
N ARG A 1057 -6.86 1.94 67.99
CA ARG A 1057 -6.88 0.57 68.50
C ARG A 1057 -7.53 -0.39 67.51
N SER A 1058 -8.69 -0.02 66.97
CA SER A 1058 -9.39 -0.84 65.99
C SER A 1058 -8.61 -1.05 64.69
N CYS A 1059 -7.91 -0.04 64.19
CA CYS A 1059 -7.05 -0.19 63.00
C CYS A 1059 -5.91 -1.17 63.24
N TYR A 1060 -5.24 -1.13 64.41
CA TYR A 1060 -4.17 -2.07 64.75
C TYR A 1060 -4.70 -3.51 64.93
N GLU A 1061 -5.87 -3.69 65.56
CA GLU A 1061 -6.52 -5.01 65.67
C GLU A 1061 -6.83 -5.58 64.27
N THR A 1062 -7.45 -4.79 63.40
CA THR A 1062 -7.73 -5.20 62.01
C THR A 1062 -6.45 -5.54 61.24
N LEU A 1063 -5.36 -4.77 61.39
CA LEU A 1063 -4.07 -5.06 60.72
C LEU A 1063 -3.43 -6.34 61.19
N ILE A 1064 -3.44 -6.56 62.51
CA ILE A 1064 -2.86 -7.76 63.11
C ILE A 1064 -3.65 -8.98 62.64
N ASP A 1065 -4.97 -8.88 62.51
CA ASP A 1065 -5.78 -9.99 62.01
C ASP A 1065 -5.53 -10.23 60.51
N VAL A 1066 -5.50 -9.19 59.69
CA VAL A 1066 -5.19 -9.31 58.25
C VAL A 1066 -3.80 -9.88 58.00
N SER A 1067 -2.81 -9.49 58.81
CA SER A 1067 -1.45 -10.00 58.68
C SER A 1067 -1.29 -11.45 59.17
N LYS A 1068 -2.11 -11.91 60.12
CA LYS A 1068 -2.16 -13.34 60.49
C LYS A 1068 -2.65 -14.21 59.33
N ASP A 1069 -3.62 -13.71 58.56
CA ASP A 1069 -4.18 -14.36 57.37
C ASP A 1069 -3.18 -14.34 56.19
N MET A 1070 -2.09 -13.56 56.28
CA MET A 1070 -1.09 -13.38 55.23
C MET A 1070 0.33 -13.70 55.72
N PRO A 1071 0.65 -14.97 55.98
CA PRO A 1071 1.95 -15.40 56.50
C PRO A 1071 3.12 -15.06 55.56
N GLY A 1072 2.89 -15.05 54.25
CA GLY A 1072 3.90 -14.81 53.22
C GLY A 1072 4.23 -13.34 52.91
N ARG A 1073 3.70 -12.37 53.68
CA ARG A 1073 3.96 -10.94 53.49
C ARG A 1073 4.57 -10.29 54.73
N GLN A 1074 5.37 -9.25 54.53
CA GLN A 1074 5.99 -8.47 55.60
C GLN A 1074 5.31 -7.11 55.74
N PHE A 1075 4.88 -6.78 56.96
CA PHE A 1075 4.28 -5.51 57.32
C PHE A 1075 5.23 -4.71 58.23
N VAL A 1076 5.42 -3.42 57.95
CA VAL A 1076 6.24 -2.50 58.75
C VAL A 1076 5.39 -1.29 59.12
N PHE A 1077 5.00 -1.20 60.37
CA PHE A 1077 4.22 -0.10 60.93
C PHE A 1077 5.13 0.79 61.77
N VAL A 1078 5.11 2.09 61.48
CA VAL A 1078 5.89 3.08 62.20
C VAL A 1078 4.95 4.07 62.86
N SER A 1079 5.07 4.24 64.17
CA SER A 1079 4.21 5.17 64.93
C SER A 1079 4.98 5.99 65.96
N PRO A 1080 4.64 7.27 66.16
CA PRO A 1080 5.14 8.09 67.26
C PRO A 1080 4.36 7.94 68.57
N LEU A 1081 3.21 7.26 68.55
CA LEU A 1081 2.31 7.13 69.69
C LEU A 1081 2.56 5.83 70.47
N GLU A 1082 2.09 5.78 71.71
CA GLU A 1082 2.10 4.55 72.50
C GLU A 1082 1.11 3.54 71.92
N LEU A 1083 1.56 2.28 71.79
CA LEU A 1083 0.73 1.21 71.23
C LEU A 1083 -0.40 0.84 72.19
N PRO A 1084 -1.62 0.65 71.69
CA PRO A 1084 -2.75 0.23 72.52
C PRO A 1084 -2.66 -1.28 72.85
N ASN A 1085 -2.12 -1.67 74.01
CA ASN A 1085 -2.13 -3.03 74.57
C ASN A 1085 -1.89 -4.19 73.56
N VAL A 1086 -1.06 -4.00 72.53
CA VAL A 1086 -0.70 -5.05 71.56
C VAL A 1086 0.38 -5.95 72.18
N GLN A 1087 0.12 -7.25 72.27
CA GLN A 1087 1.10 -8.24 72.76
C GLN A 1087 2.05 -8.70 71.65
N ALA A 1088 3.34 -8.82 71.98
CA ALA A 1088 4.31 -9.41 71.07
C ALA A 1088 4.01 -10.92 70.87
N SER A 1089 4.22 -11.41 69.66
CA SER A 1089 4.03 -12.83 69.31
C SER A 1089 5.13 -13.29 68.34
N LEU A 1090 5.21 -14.59 68.05
CA LEU A 1090 6.17 -15.15 67.08
C LEU A 1090 6.14 -14.44 65.72
N ARG A 1091 4.98 -13.91 65.30
CA ARG A 1091 4.80 -13.18 64.03
C ARG A 1091 4.80 -11.66 64.18
N VAL A 1092 4.69 -11.12 65.40
CA VAL A 1092 4.60 -9.69 65.68
C VAL A 1092 5.80 -9.23 66.49
N LYS A 1093 6.73 -8.54 65.83
CA LYS A 1093 7.94 -7.97 66.44
C LYS A 1093 7.72 -6.50 66.77
N ILE A 1094 7.69 -6.15 68.05
CA ILE A 1094 7.57 -4.77 68.53
C ILE A 1094 8.96 -4.26 68.95
N GLN A 1095 9.42 -3.15 68.40
CA GLN A 1095 10.72 -2.54 68.73
C GLN A 1095 10.56 -1.06 69.06
N LYS A 1096 10.95 -0.67 70.28
CA LYS A 1096 10.95 0.72 70.74
C LYS A 1096 12.34 1.34 70.56
N LEU A 1097 12.46 2.31 69.65
CA LEU A 1097 13.70 3.04 69.38
C LEU A 1097 13.97 4.10 70.46
N ALA A 1098 15.22 4.17 70.89
CA ALA A 1098 15.68 5.14 71.88
C ALA A 1098 15.82 6.56 71.27
N PRO A 1099 15.63 7.64 72.06
CA PRO A 1099 15.84 9.01 71.59
C PRO A 1099 17.30 9.28 71.16
N PRO A 1100 17.53 10.21 70.23
CA PRO A 1100 18.85 10.49 69.68
C PRO A 1100 19.78 11.07 70.75
N GLY A 1101 20.74 10.26 71.21
CA GLY A 1101 21.74 10.63 72.23
C GLY A 1101 22.21 9.44 73.09
N MET A 1102 21.30 8.50 73.40
CA MET A 1102 21.63 7.32 74.23
C MET A 1102 22.41 6.23 73.46
N HIS A 1103 22.19 6.08 72.14
CA HIS A 1103 22.96 5.15 71.29
C HIS A 1103 24.45 5.52 71.15
N GLN A 1104 24.83 6.78 71.40
CA GLN A 1104 26.23 7.23 71.33
C GLN A 1104 27.04 6.84 72.59
N ARG A 1105 26.40 6.55 73.72
CA ARG A 1105 27.11 6.15 74.96
C ARG A 1105 27.41 4.66 75.04
N ARG A 1106 26.55 3.77 74.52
CA ARG A 1106 26.78 2.32 74.57
C ARG A 1106 27.90 1.82 73.65
N LEU A 1107 28.18 2.49 72.53
CA LEU A 1107 29.27 2.11 71.62
C LEU A 1107 30.65 2.62 72.05
N LYS A 1108 30.75 3.49 73.07
CA LYS A 1108 32.03 3.98 73.62
C LYS A 1108 32.55 3.14 74.79
N GLN A 1109 31.80 2.16 75.28
CA GLN A 1109 32.20 1.25 76.36
C GLN A 1109 32.29 -0.20 75.86
N HIS A 1110 33.19 -0.46 74.92
CA HIS A 1110 33.83 -1.79 74.81
C HIS A 1110 35.33 -1.60 74.65
N SER A 1111 36.03 -1.78 75.77
CA SER A 1111 37.46 -2.04 75.88
C SER A 1111 37.83 -3.38 75.20
N PRO A 1112 39.11 -3.65 74.88
CA PRO A 1112 39.48 -4.66 73.91
C PRO A 1112 39.27 -6.08 74.46
N VAL A 1113 38.55 -6.93 73.72
CA VAL A 1113 38.40 -8.35 74.05
C VAL A 1113 39.75 -9.05 73.83
N LYS A 1114 40.34 -9.52 74.93
CA LYS A 1114 41.43 -10.51 74.95
C LYS A 1114 41.02 -11.73 74.13
N ARG A 1115 41.85 -12.12 73.16
CA ARG A 1115 41.78 -13.45 72.52
C ARG A 1115 42.05 -14.51 73.60
N ILE A 1116 41.04 -15.33 73.90
CA ILE A 1116 41.23 -16.59 74.64
C ILE A 1116 41.30 -17.69 73.58
N TYR A 1117 42.48 -18.31 73.44
CA TYR A 1117 42.60 -19.59 72.74
C TYR A 1117 42.07 -20.68 73.68
N VAL A 1118 41.10 -21.46 73.22
CA VAL A 1118 40.66 -22.67 73.92
C VAL A 1118 41.37 -23.86 73.27
N ASP A 1119 42.15 -24.57 74.08
CA ASP A 1119 42.88 -25.79 73.70
C ASP A 1119 41.90 -26.94 73.36
N GLU A 1120 42.18 -27.62 72.25
CA GLU A 1120 41.41 -28.72 71.67
C GLU A 1120 41.22 -29.89 72.66
N ASN A 1121 42.13 -30.06 73.63
CA ASN A 1121 42.01 -31.08 74.67
C ASN A 1121 40.92 -30.78 75.71
N SER A 1122 40.56 -29.52 75.93
CA SER A 1122 39.48 -29.15 76.85
C SER A 1122 38.10 -29.47 76.28
N CYS A 1123 37.92 -29.31 74.96
CA CYS A 1123 36.68 -29.66 74.27
C CYS A 1123 36.46 -31.18 74.19
N ARG A 1124 37.54 -31.98 74.06
CA ARG A 1124 37.43 -33.45 74.07
C ARG A 1124 37.04 -34.02 75.43
N ASN A 1125 37.52 -33.44 76.53
CA ASN A 1125 37.12 -33.87 77.86
C ASN A 1125 35.65 -33.51 78.16
N LEU A 1126 35.17 -32.33 77.72
CA LEU A 1126 33.77 -31.93 77.91
C LEU A 1126 32.77 -32.84 77.17
N PHE A 1127 33.15 -33.34 75.99
CA PHE A 1127 32.31 -34.25 75.21
C PHE A 1127 32.23 -35.65 75.84
N ARG A 1128 33.29 -36.07 76.55
CA ARG A 1128 33.34 -37.35 77.28
C ARG A 1128 32.49 -37.31 78.55
N THR A 1129 32.47 -36.21 79.29
CA THR A 1129 31.65 -36.08 80.51
C THR A 1129 30.14 -36.01 80.22
N CYS A 1130 29.76 -35.45 79.06
CA CYS A 1130 28.34 -35.34 78.65
C CYS A 1130 27.71 -36.66 78.19
N THR A 1131 28.51 -37.71 77.90
CA THR A 1131 28.00 -39.01 77.41
C THR A 1131 27.73 -40.02 78.53
N GLU A 1132 28.21 -39.79 79.76
CA GLU A 1132 28.12 -40.79 80.84
C GLU A 1132 27.04 -40.50 81.91
N ARG A 1133 26.34 -39.36 81.90
CA ARG A 1133 25.24 -39.08 82.86
C ARG A 1133 24.07 -38.30 82.22
N PRO A 1134 22.88 -38.92 82.00
CA PRO A 1134 21.78 -38.31 81.24
C PRO A 1134 21.02 -37.18 81.95
N GLY A 1135 21.33 -36.87 83.22
CA GLY A 1135 20.50 -35.99 84.07
C GLY A 1135 20.95 -34.53 84.20
N VAL A 1136 22.08 -34.10 83.64
CA VAL A 1136 22.66 -32.76 83.92
C VAL A 1136 22.52 -31.78 82.74
N ARG A 1137 21.73 -32.13 81.72
CA ARG A 1137 21.60 -31.33 80.49
C ARG A 1137 20.83 -30.02 80.68
N GLN A 1138 19.95 -29.93 81.68
CA GLN A 1138 19.08 -28.78 81.90
C GLN A 1138 19.79 -27.62 82.63
N GLN A 1139 20.72 -27.91 83.55
CA GLN A 1139 21.39 -26.89 84.36
C GLN A 1139 22.45 -26.09 83.57
N TYR A 1140 23.15 -26.73 82.62
CA TYR A 1140 24.14 -26.04 81.78
C TYR A 1140 23.52 -25.21 80.64
N LEU A 1141 22.27 -25.50 80.26
CA LEU A 1141 21.52 -24.73 79.27
C LEU A 1141 21.01 -23.40 79.86
N GLU A 1142 20.73 -23.34 81.16
CA GLU A 1142 20.32 -22.11 81.85
C GLU A 1142 21.50 -21.15 82.11
N GLU A 1143 22.71 -21.67 82.39
CA GLU A 1143 23.91 -20.82 82.52
C GLU A 1143 24.39 -20.24 81.18
N PHE A 1144 24.19 -20.94 80.06
CA PHE A 1144 24.57 -20.43 78.74
C PHE A 1144 23.65 -19.29 78.25
N VAL A 1145 22.39 -19.26 78.70
CA VAL A 1145 21.40 -18.23 78.32
C VAL A 1145 21.63 -16.92 79.08
N ASN A 1146 22.11 -16.98 80.33
CA ASN A 1146 22.35 -15.79 81.16
C ASN A 1146 23.62 -14.99 80.83
N VAL A 1147 24.50 -15.49 79.95
CA VAL A 1147 25.70 -14.76 79.49
C VAL A 1147 25.47 -14.05 78.15
N SER A 1148 24.28 -14.21 77.54
CA SER A 1148 23.95 -13.64 76.22
C SER A 1148 22.80 -12.63 76.19
N THR A 1149 22.47 -11.98 77.32
CA THR A 1149 21.57 -10.81 77.38
C THR A 1149 22.29 -9.49 77.54
#